data_AF-A0A1M4YF76-F1
#
_entry.id   AF-A0A1M4YF76-F1
#
_cell.length_a   1.000
_cell.length_b   1.000
_cell.length_c   1.000
_cell.angle_alpha   90.00
_cell.angle_beta   90.00
_cell.angle_gamma   90.00
#
_symmetry.space_group_name_H-M   'P 1'
#
loop_
_entity.id
_entity.type
_entity.pdbx_description
1 polymer ?
#
loop_
_entity_poly.entity_id
_entity_poly.type
_entity_poly.pdbx_seq_one_letter_code
_entity_poly.pdbx_strand_id
1 'polypeptide(L)'
;MTTAPEMVILLVEDSAITRKMEIKVLNSIGYTNILEAEDGQQAVRMLEQNPQVTLVISDWNMPGMGGLELVRYLRSQDAYRDLPFIMATGRAQMKERMEAAEAGANSVITKPFAPQELQAAIKDTLAGKTLAGRAASRMREPEVAPSGKLRLKIAHIQITDHLTLGVLKHFIESGKQTPRHFELQTQCMSSWNPVQKALADGEIDAAFILGPIAMDLFGYGVPLRIVLLAHKNGSIAVRKKAPGHPVKALLKGKTFYIPHELSIHHILSHMFLQGLGLHPGTAGNKACDVIFEVAPPVRMPEFLSGQEGAGGFMVAEPIGTKAIAGGIADELFLSGEIWENHPCCVVAVRDEIIEQHPEAVQELVSLLVQAGKFISANPDTAAEIGVEFLDPQGTLGLKKAILKNVLTDPTGIKTDDLLPVSDDFAKIQDYMADRMGLGTRVDLNRLLDLRFAEKACREAGGIIRRSILHDAAAFAREKVKVLESRGALSNKANLDREGQYLIFHLMDQAYGVDVLSVKEIVGMMPIRSVPETPRAVKGVVNLRGKVIPVVDLRLKFGLPELAYHDRTCIVILETPQADRILHMGIVVDSVSHVENIKAGQIEDVPAYGLGAPLEYIAGMAKDGDGVRILLNVHRLFSRKEASLAGGKDAQRDAA
;
A
#
# COMPACT_ATOMS: atom_id res chain seq x y z
N MET A 1 -5.68 -39.14 -21.11
CA MET A 1 -5.34 -37.81 -20.55
C MET A 1 -3.83 -37.74 -20.43
N THR A 2 -3.15 -37.19 -21.42
CA THR A 2 -1.69 -36.98 -21.37
C THR A 2 -1.42 -35.77 -20.48
N THR A 3 -0.84 -36.02 -19.31
CA THR A 3 -0.32 -34.98 -18.40
C THR A 3 0.70 -34.15 -19.17
N ALA A 4 0.56 -32.82 -19.12
CA ALA A 4 1.58 -31.92 -19.67
C ALA A 4 2.96 -32.29 -19.07
N PRO A 5 4.05 -32.28 -19.86
CA PRO A 5 5.37 -32.56 -19.33
C PRO A 5 5.68 -31.61 -18.17
N GLU A 6 6.24 -32.16 -17.09
CA GLU A 6 6.60 -31.41 -15.89
C GLU A 6 7.65 -30.36 -16.24
N MET A 7 7.28 -29.08 -16.09
CA MET A 7 8.08 -27.94 -16.54
C MET A 7 9.34 -27.79 -15.67
N VAL A 8 10.52 -27.75 -16.29
CA VAL A 8 11.80 -27.54 -15.60
C VAL A 8 12.27 -26.10 -15.82
N ILE A 9 12.37 -25.34 -14.74
CA ILE A 9 12.78 -23.92 -14.75
C ILE A 9 14.24 -23.82 -14.30
N LEU A 10 15.08 -23.14 -15.06
CA LEU A 10 16.41 -22.72 -14.61
C LEU A 10 16.32 -21.29 -14.06
N LEU A 11 16.48 -21.15 -12.75
CA LEU A 11 16.55 -19.86 -12.05
C LEU A 11 18.03 -19.46 -11.87
N VAL A 12 18.40 -18.29 -12.39
CA VAL A 12 19.77 -17.74 -12.35
C VAL A 12 19.77 -16.47 -11.50
N GLU A 13 20.36 -16.51 -10.31
CA GLU A 13 20.33 -15.42 -9.33
C GLU A 13 21.54 -15.54 -8.39
N ASP A 14 22.35 -14.49 -8.24
CA ASP A 14 23.60 -14.53 -7.46
C ASP A 14 23.37 -14.38 -5.95
N SER A 15 22.33 -13.65 -5.53
CA SER A 15 21.96 -13.53 -4.13
C SER A 15 21.21 -14.77 -3.64
N ALA A 16 21.87 -15.57 -2.81
CA ALA A 16 21.26 -16.76 -2.20
C ALA A 16 19.96 -16.47 -1.41
N ILE A 17 19.83 -15.26 -0.84
CA ILE A 17 18.61 -14.82 -0.14
C ILE A 17 17.50 -14.54 -1.16
N THR A 18 17.80 -13.78 -2.21
CA THR A 18 16.85 -13.48 -3.29
C THR A 18 16.40 -14.75 -3.98
N ARG A 19 17.33 -15.63 -4.35
CA ARG A 19 17.05 -16.93 -4.99
C ARG A 19 16.09 -17.78 -4.16
N LYS A 20 16.32 -17.87 -2.84
CA LYS A 20 15.39 -18.58 -1.92
C LYS A 20 14.00 -17.97 -1.89
N MET A 21 13.87 -16.65 -1.94
CA MET A 21 12.56 -15.99 -1.98
C MET A 21 11.85 -16.26 -3.32
N GLU A 22 12.56 -16.16 -4.44
CA GLU A 22 12.02 -16.44 -5.76
C GLU A 22 11.57 -17.90 -5.92
N ILE A 23 12.34 -18.86 -5.38
CA ILE A 23 11.96 -20.27 -5.30
C ILE A 23 10.69 -20.46 -4.48
N LYS A 24 10.54 -19.77 -3.34
CA LYS A 24 9.29 -19.83 -2.55
C LYS A 24 8.09 -19.31 -3.36
N VAL A 25 8.27 -18.24 -4.12
CA VAL A 25 7.22 -17.69 -4.99
C VAL A 25 6.86 -18.68 -6.10
N LEU A 26 7.84 -19.24 -6.82
CA LEU A 26 7.64 -20.28 -7.84
C LEU A 26 6.89 -21.50 -7.30
N ASN A 27 7.32 -22.02 -6.14
CA ASN A 27 6.63 -23.13 -5.47
C ASN A 27 5.18 -22.78 -5.12
N SER A 28 4.92 -21.56 -4.64
CA SER A 28 3.57 -21.13 -4.27
C SER A 28 2.59 -21.07 -5.45
N ILE A 29 3.09 -20.95 -6.68
CA ILE A 29 2.28 -20.96 -7.91
C ILE A 29 2.33 -22.29 -8.67
N GLY A 30 2.88 -23.34 -8.04
CA GLY A 30 2.85 -24.71 -8.54
C GLY A 30 4.07 -25.15 -9.37
N TYR A 31 5.13 -24.35 -9.46
CA TYR A 31 6.38 -24.76 -10.11
C TYR A 31 7.38 -25.27 -9.07
N THR A 32 7.62 -26.58 -9.06
CA THR A 32 8.48 -27.25 -8.07
C THR A 32 9.79 -27.80 -8.64
N ASN A 33 9.87 -28.00 -9.95
CA ASN A 33 11.07 -28.51 -10.61
C ASN A 33 11.97 -27.34 -11.06
N ILE A 34 12.82 -26.87 -10.14
CA ILE A 34 13.65 -25.68 -10.31
C ILE A 34 15.13 -26.07 -10.21
N LEU A 35 15.90 -25.76 -11.24
CA LEU A 35 17.36 -25.80 -11.23
C LEU A 35 17.90 -24.41 -10.86
N GLU A 36 19.00 -24.36 -10.12
CA GLU A 36 19.56 -23.11 -9.57
C GLU A 36 20.96 -22.84 -10.13
N ALA A 37 21.19 -21.63 -10.65
CA ALA A 37 22.50 -21.13 -11.01
C ALA A 37 22.75 -19.76 -10.35
N GLU A 38 24.02 -19.44 -10.10
CA GLU A 38 24.46 -18.21 -9.42
C GLU A 38 24.96 -17.15 -10.42
N ASP A 39 25.29 -17.56 -11.65
CA ASP A 39 25.71 -16.67 -12.73
C ASP A 39 25.38 -17.27 -14.10
N GLY A 40 25.55 -16.48 -15.16
CA GLY A 40 25.31 -16.92 -16.52
C GLY A 40 26.24 -18.05 -16.99
N GLN A 41 27.46 -18.17 -16.47
CA GLN A 41 28.38 -19.24 -16.88
C GLN A 41 27.95 -20.60 -16.31
N GLN A 42 27.49 -20.62 -15.06
CA GLN A 42 26.88 -21.79 -14.46
C GLN A 42 25.57 -22.15 -15.16
N ALA A 43 24.75 -21.15 -15.52
CA ALA A 43 23.53 -21.38 -16.27
C ALA A 43 23.78 -22.11 -17.60
N VAL A 44 24.80 -21.69 -18.36
CA VAL A 44 25.20 -22.37 -19.61
C VAL A 44 25.59 -23.83 -19.36
N ARG A 45 26.47 -24.10 -18.37
CA ARG A 45 26.86 -25.49 -18.02
C ARG A 45 25.65 -26.34 -17.60
N MET A 46 24.69 -25.74 -16.90
CA MET A 46 23.48 -26.44 -16.48
C MET A 46 22.55 -26.76 -17.66
N LEU A 47 22.40 -25.85 -18.62
CA LEU A 47 21.60 -26.08 -19.83
C LEU A 47 22.18 -27.19 -20.71
N GLU A 48 23.51 -27.34 -20.75
CA GLU A 48 24.17 -28.46 -21.46
C GLU A 48 23.90 -29.80 -20.77
N GLN A 49 23.87 -29.82 -19.44
CA GLN A 49 23.64 -31.02 -18.63
C GLN A 49 22.16 -31.40 -18.52
N ASN A 50 21.25 -30.43 -18.75
CA ASN A 50 19.81 -30.57 -18.51
C ASN A 50 19.01 -30.11 -19.74
N PRO A 51 18.97 -30.90 -20.83
CA PRO A 51 18.25 -30.55 -22.05
C PRO A 51 16.72 -30.44 -21.88
N GLN A 52 16.19 -30.90 -20.74
CA GLN A 52 14.77 -30.80 -20.38
C GLN A 52 14.33 -29.43 -19.87
N VAL A 53 15.24 -28.46 -19.68
CA VAL A 53 14.89 -27.10 -19.27
C VAL A 53 14.01 -26.43 -20.33
N THR A 54 12.86 -25.90 -19.92
CA THR A 54 11.88 -25.27 -20.82
C THR A 54 11.68 -23.78 -20.56
N LEU A 55 12.30 -23.22 -19.51
CA LEU A 55 12.24 -21.81 -19.18
C LEU A 55 13.50 -21.41 -18.41
N VAL A 56 14.07 -20.25 -18.76
CA VAL A 56 15.10 -19.58 -17.96
C VAL A 56 14.50 -18.31 -17.34
N ILE A 57 14.70 -18.14 -16.03
CA ILE A 57 14.43 -16.90 -15.32
C ILE A 57 15.79 -16.42 -14.79
N SER A 58 16.25 -15.25 -15.23
CA SER A 58 17.59 -14.76 -14.89
C SER A 58 17.52 -13.40 -14.24
N ASP A 59 18.31 -13.18 -13.19
CA ASP A 59 18.67 -11.84 -12.76
C ASP A 59 19.42 -11.10 -13.86
N TRP A 60 19.25 -9.77 -13.87
CA TRP A 60 19.93 -8.87 -14.78
C TRP A 60 21.41 -8.71 -14.41
N ASN A 61 21.71 -8.46 -13.13
CA ASN A 61 23.00 -8.01 -12.64
C ASN A 61 23.69 -9.09 -11.80
N MET A 62 24.38 -10.01 -12.48
CA MET A 62 25.15 -11.06 -11.82
C MET A 62 26.66 -10.85 -12.03
N PRO A 63 27.52 -11.28 -11.09
CA PRO A 63 28.97 -11.31 -11.30
C PRO A 63 29.35 -12.19 -12.50
N GLY A 64 30.44 -11.82 -13.19
CA GLY A 64 30.93 -12.60 -14.32
C GLY A 64 30.06 -12.40 -15.56
N MET A 65 29.15 -13.33 -15.84
CA MET A 65 28.21 -13.24 -16.97
C MET A 65 26.84 -12.81 -16.47
N GLY A 66 26.44 -11.58 -16.82
CA GLY A 66 25.14 -11.02 -16.45
C GLY A 66 23.97 -11.57 -17.29
N GLY A 67 22.74 -11.25 -16.91
CA GLY A 67 21.54 -11.77 -17.58
C GLY A 67 21.45 -11.37 -19.06
N LEU A 68 21.82 -10.12 -19.40
CA LEU A 68 21.84 -9.64 -20.79
C LEU A 68 22.87 -10.39 -21.65
N GLU A 69 24.03 -10.71 -21.10
CA GLU A 69 25.06 -11.48 -21.79
C GLU A 69 24.62 -12.93 -21.96
N LEU A 70 24.00 -13.50 -20.92
CA LEU A 70 23.42 -14.85 -20.96
C LEU A 70 22.38 -14.98 -22.07
N VAL A 71 21.36 -14.10 -22.12
CA VAL A 71 20.32 -14.23 -23.15
C VAL A 71 20.88 -14.07 -24.56
N ARG A 72 21.82 -13.13 -24.78
CA ARG A 72 22.51 -12.98 -26.08
C ARG A 72 23.27 -14.24 -26.46
N TYR A 73 23.98 -14.84 -25.50
CA TYR A 73 24.65 -16.12 -25.70
C TYR A 73 23.65 -17.21 -26.10
N LEU A 74 22.55 -17.39 -25.36
CA LEU A 74 21.54 -18.40 -25.67
C LEU A 74 20.91 -18.22 -27.05
N ARG A 75 20.64 -16.96 -27.47
CA ARG A 75 20.12 -16.67 -28.81
C ARG A 75 21.13 -16.96 -29.93
N SER A 76 22.43 -16.93 -29.63
CA SER A 76 23.48 -17.30 -30.59
C SER A 76 23.65 -18.82 -30.77
N GLN A 77 23.08 -19.64 -29.89
CA GLN A 77 23.18 -21.10 -29.93
C GLN A 77 21.91 -21.71 -30.52
N ASP A 78 22.04 -22.55 -31.55
CA ASP A 78 20.88 -23.18 -32.22
C ASP A 78 20.00 -24.00 -31.27
N ALA A 79 20.62 -24.65 -30.27
CA ALA A 79 19.92 -25.45 -29.27
C ALA A 79 19.02 -24.63 -28.33
N TYR A 80 19.32 -23.35 -28.12
CA TYR A 80 18.66 -22.48 -27.13
C TYR A 80 18.00 -21.24 -27.74
N ARG A 81 18.05 -21.11 -29.07
CA ARG A 81 17.56 -19.93 -29.79
C ARG A 81 16.14 -19.56 -29.41
N ASP A 82 15.26 -20.55 -29.28
CA ASP A 82 13.84 -20.35 -28.95
C ASP A 82 13.52 -20.63 -27.48
N LEU A 83 14.53 -20.91 -26.64
CA LEU A 83 14.32 -21.21 -25.22
C LEU A 83 13.67 -19.98 -24.54
N PRO A 84 12.48 -20.13 -23.95
CA PRO A 84 11.80 -19.04 -23.27
C PRO A 84 12.68 -18.44 -22.16
N PHE A 85 12.79 -17.11 -22.14
CA PHE A 85 13.67 -16.38 -21.24
C PHE A 85 12.93 -15.20 -20.61
N ILE A 86 12.88 -15.17 -19.27
CA ILE A 86 12.36 -14.06 -18.49
C ILE A 86 13.53 -13.36 -17.81
N MET A 87 13.66 -12.07 -18.09
CA MET A 87 14.61 -11.21 -17.40
C MET A 87 13.97 -10.68 -16.12
N ALA A 88 14.64 -10.85 -14.99
CA ALA A 88 14.24 -10.28 -13.71
C ALA A 88 15.21 -9.13 -13.36
N THR A 89 14.69 -7.94 -13.10
CA THR A 89 15.51 -6.74 -12.81
C THR A 89 15.00 -6.03 -11.56
N GLY A 90 15.90 -5.40 -10.79
CA GLY A 90 15.51 -4.53 -9.67
C GLY A 90 14.92 -3.18 -10.12
N ARG A 91 14.89 -2.92 -11.43
CA ARG A 91 14.50 -1.63 -12.02
C ARG A 91 13.36 -1.83 -13.01
N ALA A 92 12.63 -0.76 -13.32
CA ALA A 92 11.38 -0.85 -14.10
C ALA A 92 11.30 0.14 -15.27
N GLN A 93 12.42 0.75 -15.64
CA GLN A 93 12.51 1.73 -16.72
C GLN A 93 12.27 1.09 -18.09
N MET A 94 11.63 1.82 -19.00
CA MET A 94 11.39 1.35 -20.36
C MET A 94 12.70 1.09 -21.12
N LYS A 95 13.76 1.85 -20.83
CA LYS A 95 15.10 1.61 -21.35
C LYS A 95 15.57 0.16 -21.17
N GLU A 96 15.51 -0.34 -19.94
CA GLU A 96 15.95 -1.69 -19.62
C GLU A 96 15.04 -2.74 -20.24
N ARG A 97 13.73 -2.48 -20.28
CA ARG A 97 12.79 -3.37 -20.98
C ARG A 97 13.14 -3.50 -22.46
N MET A 98 13.52 -2.39 -23.11
CA MET A 98 13.94 -2.40 -24.52
C MET A 98 15.30 -3.10 -24.70
N GLU A 99 16.28 -2.84 -23.84
CA GLU A 99 17.58 -3.52 -23.89
C GLU A 99 17.44 -5.04 -23.74
N ALA A 100 16.59 -5.52 -22.83
CA ALA A 100 16.28 -6.94 -22.70
C ALA A 100 15.54 -7.50 -23.92
N ALA A 101 14.61 -6.74 -24.50
CA ALA A 101 13.91 -7.13 -25.71
C ALA A 101 14.87 -7.30 -26.90
N GLU A 102 15.76 -6.33 -27.11
CA GLU A 102 16.79 -6.36 -28.15
C GLU A 102 17.80 -7.50 -27.95
N ALA A 103 18.09 -7.84 -26.69
CA ALA A 103 18.92 -8.98 -26.34
C ALA A 103 18.22 -10.34 -26.56
N GLY A 104 16.90 -10.34 -26.82
CA GLY A 104 16.11 -11.52 -27.13
C GLY A 104 15.36 -12.13 -25.95
N ALA A 105 15.20 -11.40 -24.84
CA ALA A 105 14.34 -11.83 -23.74
C ALA A 105 12.86 -11.78 -24.15
N ASN A 106 12.07 -12.75 -23.71
CA ASN A 106 10.64 -12.84 -24.03
C ASN A 106 9.80 -11.91 -23.14
N SER A 107 10.21 -11.74 -21.88
CA SER A 107 9.52 -10.90 -20.89
C SER A 107 10.51 -10.31 -19.88
N VAL A 108 10.10 -9.22 -19.24
CA VAL A 108 10.83 -8.56 -18.15
C VAL A 108 9.91 -8.40 -16.94
N ILE A 109 10.37 -8.89 -15.78
CA ILE A 109 9.70 -8.76 -14.49
C ILE A 109 10.57 -7.95 -13.52
N THR A 110 9.93 -7.15 -12.67
CA THR A 110 10.64 -6.31 -11.70
C THR A 110 10.63 -6.98 -10.33
N LYS A 111 11.77 -6.96 -9.64
CA LYS A 111 11.95 -7.48 -8.29
C LYS A 111 11.63 -6.41 -7.23
N PRO A 112 11.04 -6.79 -6.08
CA PRO A 112 10.44 -8.09 -5.79
C PRO A 112 9.08 -8.24 -6.50
N PHE A 113 8.78 -9.44 -7.01
CA PHE A 113 7.50 -9.72 -7.72
C PHE A 113 6.52 -10.54 -6.88
N ALA A 114 5.23 -10.28 -7.09
CA ALA A 114 4.16 -11.07 -6.48
C ALA A 114 3.95 -12.41 -7.23
N PRO A 115 3.40 -13.45 -6.57
CA PRO A 115 3.06 -14.74 -7.20
C PRO A 115 2.27 -14.58 -8.51
N GLN A 116 1.26 -13.71 -8.53
CA GLN A 116 0.40 -13.49 -9.68
C GLN A 116 1.14 -12.81 -10.84
N GLU A 117 2.07 -11.90 -10.55
CA GLU A 117 2.87 -11.20 -11.55
C GLU A 117 3.84 -12.17 -12.24
N LEU A 118 4.50 -13.03 -11.45
CA LEU A 118 5.37 -14.07 -11.98
C LEU A 118 4.59 -15.09 -12.81
N GLN A 119 3.44 -15.54 -12.32
CA GLN A 119 2.58 -16.47 -13.04
C GLN A 119 2.12 -15.90 -14.39
N ALA A 120 1.73 -14.62 -14.42
CA ALA A 120 1.37 -13.94 -15.66
C ALA A 120 2.56 -13.86 -16.64
N ALA A 121 3.75 -13.49 -16.14
CA ALA A 121 4.96 -13.41 -16.95
C ALA A 121 5.36 -14.76 -17.56
N ILE A 122 5.25 -15.85 -16.79
CA ILE A 122 5.51 -17.22 -17.27
C ILE A 122 4.50 -17.60 -18.34
N LYS A 123 3.19 -17.46 -18.07
CA LYS A 123 2.13 -17.78 -19.01
C LYS A 123 2.30 -17.06 -20.35
N ASP A 124 2.60 -15.76 -20.28
CA ASP A 124 2.79 -14.92 -21.44
C ASP A 124 4.02 -15.31 -22.27
N THR A 125 5.12 -15.61 -21.59
CA THR A 125 6.39 -16.03 -22.21
C THR A 125 6.22 -17.36 -22.95
N LEU A 126 5.53 -18.32 -22.32
CA LEU A 126 5.23 -19.62 -22.92
C LEU A 126 4.21 -19.55 -24.05
N ALA A 127 3.33 -18.53 -24.05
CA ALA A 127 2.42 -18.25 -25.16
C ALA A 127 3.12 -17.61 -26.36
N GLY A 128 4.46 -17.47 -26.36
CA GLY A 128 5.24 -16.91 -27.45
C GLY A 128 5.10 -15.39 -27.60
N LYS A 129 4.56 -14.69 -26.60
CA LYS A 129 4.50 -13.23 -26.62
C LYS A 129 5.90 -12.66 -26.44
N THR A 130 6.30 -11.72 -27.27
CA THR A 130 7.61 -11.05 -27.19
C THR A 130 7.46 -9.61 -26.74
N LEU A 131 8.49 -9.06 -26.08
CA LEU A 131 8.55 -7.64 -25.72
C LEU A 131 8.50 -6.73 -26.96
N ALA A 132 9.15 -7.13 -28.07
CA ALA A 132 9.11 -6.38 -29.33
C ALA A 132 7.70 -6.30 -29.96
N GLY A 133 6.88 -7.35 -29.81
CA GLY A 133 5.47 -7.35 -30.21
C GLY A 133 4.56 -6.51 -29.29
N ARG A 134 5.01 -6.20 -28.07
CA ARG A 134 4.29 -5.43 -27.05
C ARG A 134 4.63 -3.94 -27.05
N ALA A 135 5.91 -3.60 -27.20
CA ALA A 135 6.40 -2.22 -27.26
C ALA A 135 5.81 -1.45 -28.46
N ALA A 136 5.35 -2.17 -29.49
CA ALA A 136 4.62 -1.63 -30.63
C ALA A 136 3.11 -1.87 -30.53
N SER A 137 2.49 -1.70 -29.35
CA SER A 137 1.03 -1.69 -29.20
C SER A 137 0.45 -0.52 -30.03
N ARG A 138 0.10 -0.85 -31.26
CA ARG A 138 -0.55 0.01 -32.25
C ARG A 138 -1.77 0.68 -31.61
N MET A 139 -2.14 1.86 -32.13
CA MET A 139 -3.48 2.41 -31.89
C MET A 139 -4.49 1.29 -32.10
N ARG A 140 -5.32 1.05 -31.08
CA ARG A 140 -6.39 0.05 -31.17
C ARG A 140 -7.72 0.73 -31.35
N GLU A 141 -8.72 -0.04 -31.71
CA GLU A 141 -10.09 0.44 -31.74
C GLU A 141 -10.59 0.55 -30.28
N PRO A 142 -11.09 1.72 -29.84
CA PRO A 142 -11.69 1.88 -28.53
C PRO A 142 -12.91 0.97 -28.37
N GLU A 143 -13.10 0.42 -27.17
CA GLU A 143 -14.21 -0.49 -26.92
C GLU A 143 -15.50 0.31 -26.64
N VAL A 144 -16.55 0.09 -27.43
CA VAL A 144 -17.85 0.73 -27.24
C VAL A 144 -18.81 -0.26 -26.57
N ALA A 145 -19.47 0.18 -25.50
CA ALA A 145 -20.47 -0.61 -24.80
C ALA A 145 -21.77 -0.75 -25.63
N PRO A 146 -22.63 -1.75 -25.34
CA PRO A 146 -23.93 -1.88 -26.01
C PRO A 146 -24.83 -0.63 -25.90
N SER A 147 -24.59 0.22 -24.90
CA SER A 147 -25.27 1.52 -24.73
C SER A 147 -24.85 2.58 -25.78
N GLY A 148 -23.84 2.31 -26.60
CA GLY A 148 -23.22 3.26 -27.53
C GLY A 148 -22.18 4.18 -26.87
N LYS A 149 -21.92 4.03 -25.57
CA LYS A 149 -20.91 4.81 -24.83
C LYS A 149 -19.54 4.15 -24.91
N LEU A 150 -18.47 4.95 -24.84
CA LEU A 150 -17.12 4.43 -24.70
C LEU A 150 -16.99 3.64 -23.38
N ARG A 151 -16.52 2.40 -23.42
CA ARG A 151 -16.10 1.68 -22.22
C ARG A 151 -14.70 2.14 -21.86
N LEU A 152 -14.59 2.87 -20.75
CA LEU A 152 -13.33 3.48 -20.33
C LEU A 152 -12.71 2.71 -19.16
N LYS A 153 -11.66 1.93 -19.43
CA LYS A 153 -10.90 1.16 -18.45
C LYS A 153 -9.77 2.01 -17.86
N ILE A 154 -9.88 2.31 -16.57
CA ILE A 154 -8.93 3.14 -15.84
C ILE A 154 -8.24 2.32 -14.76
N ALA A 155 -6.91 2.20 -14.84
CA ALA A 155 -6.13 1.58 -13.77
C ALA A 155 -5.84 2.53 -12.61
N HIS A 156 -5.79 1.98 -11.40
CA HIS A 156 -5.39 2.67 -10.18
C HIS A 156 -4.79 1.68 -9.17
N ILE A 157 -4.14 2.19 -8.12
CA ILE A 157 -3.73 1.42 -6.94
C ILE A 157 -4.39 1.97 -5.65
N GLN A 158 -4.18 1.30 -4.51
CA GLN A 158 -4.81 1.57 -3.21
C GLN A 158 -4.11 2.69 -2.41
N ILE A 159 -4.15 3.93 -2.91
CA ILE A 159 -3.59 5.14 -2.26
C ILE A 159 -4.51 6.35 -2.40
N THR A 160 -4.40 7.34 -1.51
CA THR A 160 -5.24 8.56 -1.53
C THR A 160 -5.05 9.41 -2.78
N ASP A 161 -3.90 9.32 -3.44
CA ASP A 161 -3.58 10.02 -4.69
C ASP A 161 -4.62 9.75 -5.79
N HIS A 162 -5.37 8.65 -5.69
CA HIS A 162 -6.36 8.21 -6.66
C HIS A 162 -7.80 8.41 -6.17
N LEU A 163 -8.01 9.12 -5.05
CA LEU A 163 -9.32 9.25 -4.43
C LEU A 163 -10.34 10.00 -5.29
N THR A 164 -9.89 10.87 -6.21
CA THR A 164 -10.79 11.54 -7.18
C THR A 164 -11.50 10.51 -8.08
N LEU A 165 -10.82 9.43 -8.48
CA LEU A 165 -11.43 8.31 -9.18
C LEU A 165 -12.41 7.54 -8.29
N GLY A 166 -12.07 7.33 -7.03
CA GLY A 166 -12.94 6.64 -6.07
C GLY A 166 -14.24 7.38 -5.79
N VAL A 167 -14.16 8.71 -5.60
CA VAL A 167 -15.33 9.57 -5.44
C VAL A 167 -16.18 9.61 -6.71
N LEU A 168 -15.55 9.72 -7.88
CA LEU A 168 -16.27 9.65 -9.16
C LEU A 168 -17.01 8.31 -9.31
N LYS A 169 -16.33 7.20 -9.04
CA LYS A 169 -16.92 5.86 -9.08
C LYS A 169 -18.12 5.76 -8.13
N HIS A 170 -17.97 6.19 -6.88
CA HIS A 170 -19.06 6.21 -5.90
C HIS A 170 -20.25 7.05 -6.38
N PHE A 171 -20.02 8.23 -6.97
CA PHE A 171 -21.11 9.06 -7.50
C PHE A 171 -21.84 8.40 -8.68
N ILE A 172 -21.14 7.66 -9.53
CA ILE A 172 -21.74 6.92 -10.63
C ILE A 172 -22.57 5.76 -10.10
N GLU A 173 -22.00 4.94 -9.21
CA GLU A 173 -22.66 3.77 -8.64
C GLU A 173 -23.87 4.15 -7.76
N SER A 174 -23.81 5.29 -7.07
CA SER A 174 -24.92 5.80 -6.28
C SER A 174 -25.97 6.56 -7.10
N GLY A 175 -25.81 6.68 -8.43
CA GLY A 175 -26.69 7.44 -9.31
C GLY A 175 -26.66 8.96 -9.14
N LYS A 176 -25.69 9.51 -8.38
CA LYS A 176 -25.48 10.96 -8.26
C LYS A 176 -24.93 11.57 -9.55
N GLN A 177 -24.22 10.78 -10.34
CA GLN A 177 -23.67 11.16 -11.64
C GLN A 177 -23.98 10.09 -12.70
N THR A 178 -24.39 10.52 -13.89
CA THR A 178 -24.57 9.62 -15.03
C THR A 178 -23.78 10.16 -16.22
N PRO A 179 -22.57 9.64 -16.47
CA PRO A 179 -21.77 10.07 -17.60
C PRO A 179 -22.51 9.81 -18.92
N ARG A 180 -22.43 10.76 -19.85
CA ARG A 180 -23.12 10.73 -21.13
C ARG A 180 -22.33 9.99 -22.19
N HIS A 181 -21.01 10.11 -22.15
CA HIS A 181 -20.13 9.66 -23.23
C HIS A 181 -19.36 8.38 -22.91
N PHE A 182 -19.27 7.98 -21.63
CA PHE A 182 -18.55 6.78 -21.24
C PHE A 182 -19.26 5.92 -20.18
N GLU A 183 -18.87 4.66 -20.08
CA GLU A 183 -19.09 3.75 -18.96
C GLU A 183 -17.77 3.52 -18.24
N LEU A 184 -17.72 3.78 -16.94
CA LEU A 184 -16.49 3.67 -16.15
C LEU A 184 -16.22 2.21 -15.76
N GLN A 185 -15.00 1.73 -16.02
CA GLN A 185 -14.46 0.50 -15.44
C GLN A 185 -13.14 0.80 -14.73
N THR A 186 -13.08 0.54 -13.43
CA THR A 186 -11.86 0.71 -12.65
C THR A 186 -11.13 -0.61 -12.48
N GLN A 187 -9.82 -0.63 -12.68
CA GLN A 187 -8.97 -1.80 -12.42
C GLN A 187 -7.96 -1.47 -11.33
N CYS A 188 -8.15 -2.05 -10.15
CA CYS A 188 -7.21 -1.92 -9.04
C CYS A 188 -6.03 -2.88 -9.24
N MET A 189 -4.80 -2.36 -9.19
CA MET A 189 -3.56 -3.13 -9.39
C MET A 189 -2.67 -3.09 -8.15
N SER A 190 -1.79 -4.09 -8.02
CA SER A 190 -0.94 -4.32 -6.85
C SER A 190 0.17 -3.27 -6.67
N SER A 191 0.71 -2.73 -7.77
CA SER A 191 1.85 -1.81 -7.76
C SER A 191 1.91 -0.99 -9.06
N TRP A 192 2.94 -0.15 -9.21
CA TRP A 192 3.10 0.69 -10.40
C TRP A 192 3.54 -0.08 -11.64
N ASN A 193 4.29 -1.18 -11.49
CA ASN A 193 4.80 -1.94 -12.63
C ASN A 193 3.68 -2.60 -13.47
N PRO A 194 2.65 -3.22 -12.87
CA PRO A 194 1.46 -3.67 -13.58
C PRO A 194 0.72 -2.53 -14.28
N VAL A 195 0.59 -1.35 -13.63
CA VAL A 195 -0.08 -0.18 -14.23
C VAL A 195 0.68 0.30 -15.47
N GLN A 196 2.00 0.46 -15.35
CA GLN A 196 2.88 0.83 -16.46
C GLN A 196 2.76 -0.16 -17.62
N LYS A 197 2.83 -1.46 -17.32
CA LYS A 197 2.72 -2.52 -18.34
C LYS A 197 1.36 -2.48 -19.03
N ALA A 198 0.26 -2.44 -18.27
CA ALA A 198 -1.07 -2.46 -18.83
C ALA A 198 -1.32 -1.26 -19.74
N LEU A 199 -0.82 -0.07 -19.37
CA LEU A 199 -0.92 1.13 -20.20
C LEU A 199 -0.08 1.03 -21.47
N ALA A 200 1.17 0.54 -21.34
CA ALA A 200 2.07 0.34 -22.48
C ALA A 200 1.51 -0.66 -23.50
N ASP A 201 0.95 -1.77 -23.01
CA ASP A 201 0.40 -2.83 -23.85
C ASP A 201 -0.98 -2.47 -24.42
N GLY A 202 -1.61 -1.38 -23.94
CA GLY A 202 -2.94 -0.95 -24.35
C GLY A 202 -4.07 -1.79 -23.74
N GLU A 203 -3.81 -2.55 -22.67
CA GLU A 203 -4.81 -3.33 -21.93
C GLU A 203 -5.84 -2.43 -21.22
N ILE A 204 -5.45 -1.19 -20.91
CA ILE A 204 -6.26 -0.13 -20.31
C ILE A 204 -6.26 1.13 -21.18
N ASP A 205 -7.29 1.95 -21.04
CA ASP A 205 -7.48 3.18 -21.83
C ASP A 205 -6.82 4.40 -21.17
N ALA A 206 -6.83 4.41 -19.84
CA ALA A 206 -6.24 5.44 -19.01
C ALA A 206 -5.68 4.88 -17.70
N ALA A 207 -4.84 5.65 -17.03
CA ALA A 207 -4.33 5.30 -15.71
C ALA A 207 -4.15 6.53 -14.84
N PHE A 208 -4.42 6.34 -13.55
CA PHE A 208 -3.83 7.14 -12.50
C PHE A 208 -2.42 6.61 -12.24
N ILE A 209 -1.42 7.36 -12.66
CA ILE A 209 -0.03 6.89 -12.72
C ILE A 209 0.95 7.99 -12.28
N LEU A 210 2.12 7.61 -11.79
CA LEU A 210 3.20 8.55 -11.49
C LEU A 210 3.59 9.34 -12.74
N GLY A 211 3.67 10.67 -12.63
CA GLY A 211 4.09 11.56 -13.71
C GLY A 211 5.40 11.14 -14.39
N PRO A 212 6.48 10.83 -13.63
CA PRO A 212 7.72 10.31 -14.21
C PRO A 212 7.57 9.01 -15.03
N ILE A 213 6.66 8.11 -14.65
CA ILE A 213 6.40 6.89 -15.43
C ILE A 213 5.69 7.24 -16.75
N ALA A 214 4.70 8.14 -16.72
CA ALA A 214 4.04 8.61 -17.94
C ALA A 214 5.03 9.29 -18.90
N MET A 215 5.97 10.08 -18.37
CA MET A 215 7.07 10.68 -19.15
C MET A 215 7.96 9.60 -19.78
N ASP A 216 8.35 8.57 -19.02
CA ASP A 216 9.18 7.48 -19.55
C ASP A 216 8.47 6.68 -20.64
N LEU A 217 7.21 6.31 -20.42
CA LEU A 217 6.37 5.64 -21.43
C LEU A 217 6.28 6.45 -22.73
N PHE A 218 6.01 7.75 -22.63
CA PHE A 218 5.94 8.65 -23.78
C PHE A 218 7.29 8.79 -24.49
N GLY A 219 8.39 8.93 -23.74
CA GLY A 219 9.74 9.04 -24.27
C GLY A 219 10.15 7.80 -25.10
N TYR A 220 9.56 6.65 -24.79
CA TYR A 220 9.75 5.39 -25.51
C TYR A 220 8.63 5.06 -26.50
N GLY A 221 7.80 6.06 -26.87
CA GLY A 221 6.87 5.97 -28.01
C GLY A 221 5.53 5.32 -27.70
N VAL A 222 5.17 5.12 -26.43
CA VAL A 222 3.81 4.70 -26.07
C VAL A 222 2.85 5.86 -26.37
N PRO A 223 1.77 5.63 -27.15
CA PRO A 223 0.86 6.69 -27.60
C PRO A 223 -0.09 7.10 -26.48
N LEU A 224 0.36 8.05 -25.64
CA LEU A 224 -0.41 8.59 -24.53
C LEU A 224 -0.11 10.07 -24.31
N ARG A 225 -1.04 10.77 -23.67
CA ARG A 225 -0.85 12.13 -23.15
C ARG A 225 -1.37 12.26 -21.73
N ILE A 226 -0.84 13.24 -21.01
CA ILE A 226 -1.32 13.63 -19.68
C ILE A 226 -2.42 14.68 -19.87
N VAL A 227 -3.61 14.41 -19.35
CA VAL A 227 -4.79 15.28 -19.52
C VAL A 227 -5.19 16.01 -18.23
N LEU A 228 -4.69 15.59 -17.06
CA LEU A 228 -5.01 16.15 -15.75
C LEU A 228 -3.97 15.69 -14.70
N LEU A 229 -3.77 16.46 -13.62
CA LEU A 229 -3.14 15.91 -12.41
C LEU A 229 -4.16 15.06 -11.63
N ALA A 230 -3.71 13.99 -10.99
CA ALA A 230 -4.57 13.26 -10.06
C ALA A 230 -4.71 13.99 -8.72
N HIS A 231 -3.63 14.66 -8.29
CA HIS A 231 -3.51 15.45 -7.06
C HIS A 231 -2.21 16.28 -7.06
N LYS A 232 -2.05 17.12 -6.03
CA LYS A 232 -0.77 17.71 -5.59
C LYS A 232 -0.43 17.26 -4.17
N ASN A 233 0.86 17.29 -3.79
CA ASN A 233 1.36 16.80 -2.49
C ASN A 233 0.92 15.35 -2.19
N GLY A 234 0.82 14.94 -0.93
CA GLY A 234 0.13 13.70 -0.53
C GLY A 234 1.02 12.50 -0.21
N SER A 235 2.34 12.68 -0.16
CA SER A 235 3.26 11.63 0.24
C SER A 235 3.88 11.91 1.62
N ILE A 236 4.25 10.84 2.31
CA ILE A 236 4.88 10.87 3.63
C ILE A 236 6.15 10.03 3.60
N ALA A 237 7.21 10.56 4.19
CA ALA A 237 8.41 9.82 4.54
C ALA A 237 8.34 9.43 6.02
N VAL A 238 8.64 8.17 6.32
CA VAL A 238 8.67 7.64 7.67
C VAL A 238 9.97 6.88 7.93
N ARG A 239 10.36 6.79 9.19
CA ARG A 239 11.49 5.98 9.67
C ARG A 239 10.99 4.84 10.55
N LYS A 240 11.81 3.80 10.70
CA LYS A 240 11.55 2.75 11.69
C LYS A 240 11.43 3.38 13.09
N LYS A 241 10.38 3.00 13.83
CA LYS A 241 10.19 3.49 15.20
C LYS A 241 11.34 3.00 16.09
N ALA A 242 12.12 3.94 16.62
CA ALA A 242 13.26 3.67 17.49
C ALA A 242 13.46 4.85 18.46
N PRO A 243 12.82 4.82 19.65
CA PRO A 243 12.92 5.88 20.64
C PRO A 243 14.38 6.17 21.02
N GLY A 244 14.72 7.45 21.15
CA GLY A 244 16.06 7.90 21.54
C GLY A 244 17.18 7.69 20.51
N HIS A 245 16.89 7.09 19.35
CA HIS A 245 17.90 6.88 18.31
C HIS A 245 17.96 8.08 17.35
N PRO A 246 19.17 8.62 17.07
CA PRO A 246 19.35 9.72 16.13
C PRO A 246 18.85 9.36 14.72
N VAL A 247 18.23 10.32 14.03
CA VAL A 247 17.60 10.06 12.72
C VAL A 247 18.62 9.54 11.70
N LYS A 248 19.79 10.19 11.62
CA LYS A 248 20.85 9.79 10.67
C LYS A 248 21.38 8.38 10.93
N ALA A 249 21.43 7.95 12.20
CA ALA A 249 21.91 6.61 12.57
C ALA A 249 20.93 5.50 12.17
N LEU A 250 19.64 5.80 12.10
CA LEU A 250 18.61 4.86 11.64
C LEU A 250 18.53 4.72 10.12
N LEU A 251 19.17 5.63 9.38
CA LEU A 251 19.13 5.66 7.92
C LEU A 251 20.46 5.20 7.31
N LYS A 252 21.60 5.57 7.92
CA LYS A 252 22.92 5.21 7.39
C LYS A 252 23.17 3.70 7.46
N GLY A 253 23.60 3.13 6.34
CA GLY A 253 23.82 1.69 6.16
C GLY A 253 22.53 0.87 6.09
N LYS A 254 21.39 1.52 5.90
CA LYS A 254 20.06 0.89 5.88
C LYS A 254 19.38 1.04 4.52
N THR A 255 18.40 0.19 4.29
CA THR A 255 17.49 0.27 3.14
C THR A 255 16.39 1.29 3.40
N PHE A 256 16.10 2.12 2.40
CA PHE A 256 15.01 3.07 2.38
C PHE A 256 14.07 2.73 1.22
N TYR A 257 12.83 2.32 1.50
CA TYR A 257 11.93 1.87 0.44
C TYR A 257 11.25 3.03 -0.27
N ILE A 258 11.09 2.87 -1.58
CA ILE A 258 10.36 3.78 -2.47
C ILE A 258 9.39 2.97 -3.33
N PRO A 259 8.29 3.55 -3.82
CA PRO A 259 7.29 2.78 -4.53
C PRO A 259 7.70 2.46 -5.96
N HIS A 260 8.60 3.27 -6.52
CA HIS A 260 9.15 3.13 -7.86
C HIS A 260 10.38 4.03 -8.04
N GLU A 261 11.36 3.63 -8.86
CA GLU A 261 12.54 4.46 -9.16
C GLU A 261 12.17 5.76 -9.89
N LEU A 262 11.22 5.67 -10.83
CA LEU A 262 10.66 6.83 -11.51
C LEU A 262 9.50 7.41 -10.69
N SER A 263 9.83 8.12 -9.60
CA SER A 263 8.81 8.71 -8.73
C SER A 263 9.27 9.97 -8.02
N ILE A 264 8.30 10.81 -7.64
CA ILE A 264 8.56 11.98 -6.79
C ILE A 264 9.04 11.57 -5.39
N HIS A 265 8.55 10.44 -4.88
CA HIS A 265 9.01 9.83 -3.65
C HIS A 265 10.53 9.61 -3.66
N HIS A 266 11.07 9.13 -4.77
CA HIS A 266 12.51 8.93 -4.94
C HIS A 266 13.26 10.26 -4.99
N ILE A 267 12.76 11.24 -5.77
CA ILE A 267 13.36 12.59 -5.86
C ILE A 267 13.45 13.24 -4.47
N LEU A 268 12.34 13.30 -3.75
CA LEU A 268 12.25 13.99 -2.46
C LEU A 268 13.05 13.27 -1.36
N SER A 269 13.02 11.93 -1.36
CA SER A 269 13.87 11.14 -0.46
C SER A 269 15.35 11.37 -0.74
N HIS A 270 15.74 11.40 -2.03
CA HIS A 270 17.12 11.67 -2.44
C HIS A 270 17.57 13.07 -1.98
N MET A 271 16.74 14.09 -2.21
CA MET A 271 16.98 15.47 -1.76
C MET A 271 17.17 15.54 -0.24
N PHE A 272 16.26 14.94 0.53
CA PHE A 272 16.30 14.94 1.99
C PHE A 272 17.55 14.24 2.53
N LEU A 273 17.84 13.02 2.06
CA LEU A 273 18.98 12.23 2.51
C LEU A 273 20.32 12.92 2.16
N GLN A 274 20.44 13.49 0.96
CA GLN A 274 21.60 14.32 0.60
C GLN A 274 21.72 15.55 1.52
N GLY A 275 20.59 16.17 1.88
CA GLY A 275 20.53 17.27 2.83
C GLY A 275 21.08 16.93 4.23
N LEU A 276 20.99 15.65 4.63
CA LEU A 276 21.60 15.12 5.86
C LEU A 276 23.10 14.78 5.70
N GLY A 277 23.68 14.97 4.52
CA GLY A 277 25.02 14.52 4.18
C GLY A 277 25.14 13.00 4.18
N LEU A 278 24.11 12.32 3.67
CA LEU A 278 24.13 10.91 3.28
C LEU A 278 24.26 10.81 1.76
N HIS A 279 24.70 9.66 1.27
CA HIS A 279 24.90 9.33 -0.13
C HIS A 279 23.92 8.23 -0.53
N PRO A 280 22.65 8.57 -0.80
CA PRO A 280 21.66 7.59 -1.21
C PRO A 280 21.92 7.10 -2.64
N GLY A 281 21.60 5.84 -2.92
CA GLY A 281 21.72 5.24 -4.25
C GLY A 281 20.97 3.92 -4.35
N THR A 282 20.90 3.34 -5.54
CA THR A 282 20.28 2.02 -5.76
C THR A 282 21.29 0.88 -5.60
N ALA A 283 20.80 -0.33 -5.39
CA ALA A 283 21.63 -1.53 -5.25
C ALA A 283 22.60 -1.68 -6.45
N GLY A 284 23.88 -1.95 -6.16
CA GLY A 284 24.96 -2.03 -7.15
C GLY A 284 25.91 -0.82 -7.18
N ASN A 285 25.54 0.32 -6.58
CA ASN A 285 26.44 1.47 -6.45
C ASN A 285 27.33 1.34 -5.19
N LYS A 286 28.62 1.01 -5.37
CA LYS A 286 29.58 0.78 -4.27
C LYS A 286 29.85 1.99 -3.36
N ALA A 287 29.37 3.19 -3.71
CA ALA A 287 29.59 4.43 -2.96
C ALA A 287 28.40 4.89 -2.11
N CYS A 288 27.28 4.15 -2.10
CA CYS A 288 26.09 4.57 -1.34
C CYS A 288 26.15 4.15 0.15
N ASP A 289 25.64 5.02 1.03
CA ASP A 289 25.46 4.72 2.45
C ASP A 289 23.98 4.72 2.88
N VAL A 290 23.05 4.82 1.92
CA VAL A 290 21.63 4.49 2.07
C VAL A 290 21.18 3.83 0.76
N ILE A 291 20.53 2.67 0.84
CA ILE A 291 20.13 1.89 -0.33
C ILE A 291 18.65 2.13 -0.60
N PHE A 292 18.31 2.66 -1.77
CA PHE A 292 16.93 2.67 -2.25
C PHE A 292 16.55 1.31 -2.81
N GLU A 293 15.41 0.80 -2.36
CA GLU A 293 14.83 -0.44 -2.85
C GLU A 293 13.35 -0.21 -3.19
N VAL A 294 12.91 -0.77 -4.32
CA VAL A 294 11.52 -0.64 -4.76
C VAL A 294 10.67 -1.66 -4.01
N ALA A 295 9.57 -1.19 -3.42
CA ALA A 295 8.60 -2.06 -2.77
C ALA A 295 7.16 -1.64 -3.11
N PRO A 296 6.22 -2.59 -3.26
CA PRO A 296 4.79 -2.26 -3.40
C PRO A 296 4.31 -1.40 -2.21
N PRO A 297 3.59 -0.28 -2.43
CA PRO A 297 3.16 0.64 -1.38
C PRO A 297 2.52 -0.05 -0.18
N VAL A 298 1.51 -0.90 -0.42
CA VAL A 298 0.74 -1.59 0.63
C VAL A 298 1.58 -2.55 1.47
N ARG A 299 2.75 -2.97 0.99
CA ARG A 299 3.67 -3.88 1.68
C ARG A 299 4.83 -3.19 2.39
N MET A 300 5.07 -1.90 2.16
CA MET A 300 6.19 -1.19 2.80
C MET A 300 6.19 -1.27 4.34
N PRO A 301 5.04 -1.20 5.05
CA PRO A 301 5.03 -1.38 6.51
C PRO A 301 5.49 -2.79 6.95
N GLU A 302 5.18 -3.82 6.16
CA GLU A 302 5.63 -5.20 6.38
C GLU A 302 7.16 -5.29 6.24
N PHE A 303 7.71 -4.73 5.17
CA PHE A 303 9.17 -4.69 4.96
C PHE A 303 9.91 -3.93 6.06
N LEU A 304 9.38 -2.78 6.51
CA LEU A 304 9.99 -1.97 7.57
C LEU A 304 10.05 -2.71 8.91
N SER A 305 8.98 -3.43 9.27
CA SER A 305 8.89 -4.18 10.52
C SER A 305 9.69 -5.49 10.47
N GLY A 306 9.66 -6.19 9.34
CA GLY A 306 10.24 -7.53 9.18
C GLY A 306 11.75 -7.59 8.95
N GLN A 307 12.41 -6.48 8.59
CA GLN A 307 13.84 -6.47 8.27
C GLN A 307 14.66 -5.60 9.23
N GLU A 308 15.76 -6.15 9.76
CA GLU A 308 16.71 -5.40 10.60
C GLU A 308 17.48 -4.32 9.80
N GLY A 309 17.65 -4.56 8.49
CA GLY A 309 18.27 -3.63 7.54
C GLY A 309 17.39 -2.46 7.11
N ALA A 310 16.10 -2.43 7.45
CA ALA A 310 15.18 -1.37 7.03
C ALA A 310 15.29 -0.12 7.90
N GLY A 311 15.53 1.04 7.27
CA GLY A 311 15.64 2.34 7.94
C GLY A 311 14.36 3.19 7.84
N GLY A 312 13.63 3.09 6.74
CA GLY A 312 12.42 3.88 6.49
C GLY A 312 11.84 3.65 5.11
N PHE A 313 10.80 4.42 4.78
CA PHE A 313 10.24 4.46 3.43
C PHE A 313 9.57 5.79 3.15
N MET A 314 9.38 6.12 1.87
CA MET A 314 8.52 7.21 1.43
C MET A 314 7.46 6.69 0.47
N VAL A 315 6.21 7.06 0.72
CA VAL A 315 5.05 6.52 -0.01
C VAL A 315 3.89 7.51 -0.01
N ALA A 316 2.95 7.34 -0.93
CA ALA A 316 1.67 8.03 -0.89
C ALA A 316 0.88 7.63 0.37
N GLU A 317 0.13 8.59 0.92
CA GLU A 317 -0.82 8.31 1.99
C GLU A 317 -1.95 7.37 1.49
N PRO A 318 -2.64 6.63 2.38
CA PRO A 318 -2.58 6.67 3.84
C PRO A 318 -1.54 5.71 4.46
N ILE A 319 -0.67 5.11 3.64
CA ILE A 319 0.18 3.99 4.06
C ILE A 319 1.13 4.38 5.19
N GLY A 320 1.76 5.56 5.11
CA GLY A 320 2.68 6.01 6.16
C GLY A 320 1.98 6.45 7.43
N THR A 321 0.87 7.21 7.34
CA THR A 321 0.08 7.56 8.53
C THR A 321 -0.47 6.31 9.23
N LYS A 322 -0.90 5.30 8.47
CA LYS A 322 -1.29 4.01 9.02
C LYS A 322 -0.13 3.27 9.70
N ALA A 323 1.07 3.28 9.11
CA ALA A 323 2.24 2.66 9.75
C ALA A 323 2.62 3.35 11.07
N ILE A 324 2.42 4.66 11.18
CA ILE A 324 2.60 5.43 12.41
C ILE A 324 1.53 5.05 13.44
N ALA A 325 0.26 5.04 13.02
CA ALA A 325 -0.87 4.64 13.87
C ALA A 325 -0.74 3.21 14.42
N GLY A 326 -0.24 2.30 13.59
CA GLY A 326 0.07 0.91 13.96
C GLY A 326 1.34 0.75 14.80
N GLY A 327 2.06 1.83 15.10
CA GLY A 327 3.26 1.82 15.94
C GLY A 327 4.51 1.23 15.28
N ILE A 328 4.52 1.07 13.95
CA ILE A 328 5.65 0.52 13.18
C ILE A 328 6.69 1.60 12.89
N ALA A 329 6.24 2.83 12.68
CA ALA A 329 7.06 3.92 12.15
C ALA A 329 6.85 5.24 12.91
N ASP A 330 7.82 6.15 12.77
CA ASP A 330 7.69 7.57 13.13
C ASP A 330 7.76 8.42 11.85
N GLU A 331 7.05 9.55 11.83
CA GLU A 331 7.11 10.51 10.73
C GLU A 331 8.54 11.09 10.59
N LEU A 332 9.03 11.17 9.34
CA LEU A 332 10.20 11.97 8.99
C LEU A 332 9.77 13.34 8.46
N PHE A 333 8.94 13.38 7.41
CA PHE A 333 8.38 14.60 6.83
C PHE A 333 7.24 14.27 5.86
N LEU A 334 6.40 15.28 5.58
CA LEU A 334 5.44 15.29 4.49
C LEU A 334 6.04 15.92 3.24
N SER A 335 5.70 15.40 2.08
CA SER A 335 6.31 15.79 0.80
C SER A 335 6.16 17.29 0.49
N GLY A 336 5.01 17.87 0.87
CA GLY A 336 4.73 19.29 0.74
C GLY A 336 5.64 20.20 1.57
N GLU A 337 6.34 19.68 2.59
CA GLU A 337 7.30 20.46 3.37
C GLU A 337 8.62 20.72 2.60
N ILE A 338 8.96 19.87 1.64
CA ILE A 338 10.14 20.06 0.77
C ILE A 338 9.72 20.77 -0.52
N TRP A 339 8.64 20.31 -1.15
CA TRP A 339 8.15 20.88 -2.40
C TRP A 339 6.65 21.14 -2.28
N GLU A 340 6.28 22.36 -1.93
CA GLU A 340 4.88 22.75 -1.80
C GLU A 340 4.16 22.67 -3.15
N ASN A 341 2.94 22.11 -3.17
CA ASN A 341 2.07 21.98 -4.34
C ASN A 341 2.74 21.21 -5.50
N HIS A 342 3.64 20.28 -5.20
CA HIS A 342 4.32 19.48 -6.23
C HIS A 342 3.35 18.55 -6.96
N PRO A 343 3.50 18.32 -8.29
CA PRO A 343 2.79 17.26 -8.97
C PRO A 343 3.33 15.89 -8.52
N CYS A 344 2.51 14.85 -8.59
CA CYS A 344 2.94 13.47 -8.32
C CYS A 344 2.28 12.48 -9.27
N CYS A 345 1.04 12.06 -9.00
CA CYS A 345 0.26 11.25 -9.93
C CYS A 345 -0.49 12.13 -10.93
N VAL A 346 -0.68 11.59 -12.13
CA VAL A 346 -1.36 12.21 -13.27
C VAL A 346 -2.43 11.26 -13.80
N VAL A 347 -3.36 11.82 -14.58
CA VAL A 347 -4.28 11.05 -15.41
C VAL A 347 -3.69 10.99 -16.82
N ALA A 348 -3.12 9.85 -17.17
CA ALA A 348 -2.60 9.56 -18.49
C ALA A 348 -3.65 8.82 -19.31
N VAL A 349 -3.90 9.25 -20.54
CA VAL A 349 -4.90 8.67 -21.45
C VAL A 349 -4.23 8.33 -22.78
N ARG A 350 -4.56 7.17 -23.35
CA ARG A 350 -4.05 6.73 -24.66
C ARG A 350 -4.52 7.67 -25.79
N ASP A 351 -3.68 7.87 -26.81
CA ASP A 351 -3.96 8.82 -27.89
C ASP A 351 -5.22 8.47 -28.67
N GLU A 352 -5.46 7.20 -28.98
CA GLU A 352 -6.66 6.82 -29.74
C GLU A 352 -7.96 7.18 -28.99
N ILE A 353 -7.94 7.23 -27.66
CA ILE A 353 -9.09 7.63 -26.85
C ILE A 353 -9.27 9.14 -26.91
N ILE A 354 -8.17 9.89 -26.81
CA ILE A 354 -8.18 11.35 -26.89
C ILE A 354 -8.65 11.82 -28.28
N GLU A 355 -8.20 11.15 -29.33
CA GLU A 355 -8.46 11.55 -30.71
C GLU A 355 -9.84 11.12 -31.21
N GLN A 356 -10.29 9.92 -30.85
CA GLN A 356 -11.57 9.38 -31.33
C GLN A 356 -12.75 9.73 -30.42
N HIS A 357 -12.51 9.99 -29.13
CA HIS A 357 -13.54 10.29 -28.13
C HIS A 357 -13.20 11.50 -27.23
N PRO A 358 -12.85 12.67 -27.81
CA PRO A 358 -12.46 13.85 -27.03
C PRO A 358 -13.56 14.34 -26.08
N GLU A 359 -14.83 14.15 -26.42
CA GLU A 359 -15.97 14.47 -25.54
C GLU A 359 -16.03 13.60 -24.28
N ALA A 360 -15.67 12.32 -24.39
CA ALA A 360 -15.59 11.41 -23.26
C ALA A 360 -14.42 11.79 -22.34
N VAL A 361 -13.26 12.15 -22.92
CA VAL A 361 -12.10 12.63 -22.15
C VAL A 361 -12.41 13.95 -21.44
N GLN A 362 -13.07 14.89 -22.12
CA GLN A 362 -13.49 16.14 -21.50
C GLN A 362 -14.48 15.91 -20.36
N GLU A 363 -15.47 15.04 -20.55
CA GLU A 363 -16.44 14.69 -19.50
C GLU A 363 -15.75 14.05 -18.30
N LEU A 364 -14.86 13.07 -18.51
CA LEU A 364 -14.07 12.45 -17.46
C LEU A 364 -13.29 13.50 -16.65
N VAL A 365 -12.53 14.36 -17.34
CA VAL A 365 -11.70 15.39 -16.72
C VAL A 365 -12.55 16.36 -15.90
N SER A 366 -13.68 16.82 -16.43
CA SER A 366 -14.61 17.69 -15.71
C SER A 366 -15.19 17.03 -14.45
N LEU A 367 -15.55 15.74 -14.52
CA LEU A 367 -16.08 14.99 -13.39
C LEU A 367 -15.01 14.71 -12.32
N LEU A 368 -13.76 14.45 -12.72
CA LEU A 368 -12.65 14.30 -11.78
C LEU A 368 -12.31 15.60 -11.04
N VAL A 369 -12.36 16.75 -11.73
CA VAL A 369 -12.20 18.07 -11.09
C VAL A 369 -13.31 18.33 -10.07
N GLN A 370 -14.56 17.97 -10.38
CA GLN A 370 -15.68 18.08 -9.43
C GLN A 370 -15.49 17.16 -8.22
N ALA A 371 -15.08 15.91 -8.44
CA ALA A 371 -14.74 14.98 -7.37
C ALA A 371 -13.61 15.52 -6.46
N GLY A 372 -12.59 16.12 -7.06
CA GLY A 372 -11.49 16.77 -6.34
C GLY A 372 -11.93 17.91 -5.43
N LYS A 373 -12.84 18.77 -5.91
CA LYS A 373 -13.47 19.81 -5.09
C LYS A 373 -14.34 19.25 -3.97
N PHE A 374 -15.09 18.20 -4.26
CA PHE A 374 -15.91 17.52 -3.26
C PHE A 374 -15.05 17.01 -2.09
N ILE A 375 -13.91 16.38 -2.38
CA ILE A 375 -12.97 15.87 -1.37
C ILE A 375 -12.50 17.00 -0.46
N SER A 376 -12.06 18.12 -1.04
CA SER A 376 -11.56 19.27 -0.26
C SER A 376 -12.66 19.92 0.59
N ALA A 377 -13.90 19.95 0.11
CA ALA A 377 -15.01 20.56 0.83
C ALA A 377 -15.66 19.63 1.87
N ASN A 378 -15.55 18.31 1.69
CA ASN A 378 -16.25 17.31 2.50
C ASN A 378 -15.30 16.17 2.94
N PRO A 379 -14.20 16.48 3.66
CA PRO A 379 -13.17 15.49 3.98
C PRO A 379 -13.68 14.32 4.83
N ASP A 380 -14.71 14.53 5.66
CA ASP A 380 -15.34 13.46 6.44
C ASP A 380 -16.02 12.41 5.55
N THR A 381 -16.87 12.83 4.63
CA THR A 381 -17.57 11.92 3.70
C THR A 381 -16.60 11.34 2.68
N ALA A 382 -15.64 12.12 2.21
CA ALA A 382 -14.60 11.64 1.31
C ALA A 382 -13.72 10.56 1.96
N ALA A 383 -13.46 10.65 3.28
CA ALA A 383 -12.75 9.62 4.02
C ALA A 383 -13.56 8.31 4.08
N GLU A 384 -14.88 8.36 4.24
CA GLU A 384 -15.74 7.15 4.21
C GLU A 384 -15.69 6.47 2.84
N ILE A 385 -15.93 7.24 1.77
CA ILE A 385 -15.82 6.74 0.39
C ILE A 385 -14.41 6.17 0.13
N GLY A 386 -13.38 6.83 0.66
CA GLY A 386 -12.01 6.39 0.52
C GLY A 386 -11.72 5.05 1.22
N VAL A 387 -12.34 4.74 2.36
CA VAL A 387 -12.19 3.41 2.99
C VAL A 387 -12.72 2.34 2.06
N GLU A 388 -13.95 2.52 1.53
CA GLU A 388 -14.58 1.55 0.63
C GLU A 388 -13.80 1.37 -0.67
N PHE A 389 -13.29 2.46 -1.24
CA PHE A 389 -12.57 2.42 -2.51
C PHE A 389 -11.14 1.88 -2.39
N LEU A 390 -10.42 2.24 -1.32
CA LEU A 390 -9.01 1.89 -1.13
C LEU A 390 -8.82 0.58 -0.38
N ASP A 391 -9.79 0.14 0.41
CA ASP A 391 -9.76 -1.11 1.17
C ASP A 391 -11.08 -1.90 1.08
N PRO A 392 -11.56 -2.23 -0.13
CA PRO A 392 -12.88 -2.84 -0.32
C PRO A 392 -13.04 -4.21 0.36
N GLN A 393 -11.95 -4.93 0.60
CA GLN A 393 -11.95 -6.22 1.30
C GLN A 393 -11.61 -6.08 2.80
N GLY A 394 -11.32 -4.88 3.29
CA GLY A 394 -10.89 -4.66 4.69
C GLY A 394 -9.55 -5.29 5.04
N THR A 395 -8.73 -5.67 4.05
CA THR A 395 -7.45 -6.37 4.26
C THR A 395 -6.35 -5.42 4.68
N LEU A 396 -6.45 -4.13 4.34
CA LEU A 396 -5.59 -3.11 4.92
C LEU A 396 -6.02 -2.79 6.35
N GLY A 397 -7.29 -2.91 6.71
CA GLY A 397 -7.79 -2.43 8.00
C GLY A 397 -7.76 -0.90 8.07
N LEU A 398 -8.04 -0.24 6.94
CA LEU A 398 -8.00 1.21 6.83
C LEU A 398 -9.19 1.84 7.59
N LYS A 399 -8.90 2.79 8.50
CA LYS A 399 -9.92 3.50 9.27
C LYS A 399 -10.23 4.88 8.70
N LYS A 400 -11.49 5.31 8.82
CA LYS A 400 -11.95 6.67 8.45
C LYS A 400 -11.10 7.75 9.11
N ALA A 401 -10.73 7.59 10.38
CA ALA A 401 -9.93 8.58 11.11
C ALA A 401 -8.56 8.84 10.46
N ILE A 402 -7.91 7.78 9.95
CA ILE A 402 -6.64 7.90 9.21
C ILE A 402 -6.85 8.72 7.93
N LEU A 403 -7.82 8.35 7.10
CA LEU A 403 -8.08 9.06 5.85
C LEU A 403 -8.50 10.51 6.11
N LYS A 404 -9.34 10.76 7.10
CA LYS A 404 -9.72 12.12 7.48
C LYS A 404 -8.49 12.93 7.88
N ASN A 405 -7.58 12.38 8.67
CA ASN A 405 -6.33 13.06 9.04
C ASN A 405 -5.51 13.41 7.79
N VAL A 406 -5.33 12.45 6.88
CA VAL A 406 -4.60 12.66 5.61
C VAL A 406 -5.24 13.77 4.77
N LEU A 407 -6.57 13.76 4.62
CA LEU A 407 -7.31 14.73 3.78
C LEU A 407 -7.40 16.13 4.40
N THR A 408 -7.23 16.24 5.72
CA THR A 408 -7.31 17.53 6.45
C THR A 408 -5.95 18.10 6.79
N ASP A 409 -4.86 17.38 6.51
CA ASP A 409 -3.50 17.87 6.75
C ASP A 409 -3.22 19.12 5.88
N PRO A 410 -2.82 20.26 6.48
CA PRO A 410 -2.55 21.49 5.75
C PRO A 410 -1.45 21.32 4.68
N THR A 411 -0.46 20.46 4.95
CA THR A 411 0.67 20.15 4.05
C THR A 411 0.47 18.85 3.26
N GLY A 412 -0.60 18.11 3.55
CA GLY A 412 -0.97 16.87 2.88
C GLY A 412 -1.54 17.06 1.47
N ILE A 413 -2.22 16.02 1.01
CA ILE A 413 -2.77 15.91 -0.35
C ILE A 413 -3.74 17.06 -0.67
N LYS A 414 -3.64 17.61 -1.89
CA LYS A 414 -4.58 18.61 -2.44
C LYS A 414 -5.23 18.07 -3.70
N THR A 415 -6.56 18.13 -3.75
CA THR A 415 -7.37 17.59 -4.85
C THR A 415 -8.21 18.66 -5.56
N ASP A 416 -8.19 19.90 -5.08
CA ASP A 416 -8.99 21.02 -5.61
C ASP A 416 -8.24 21.87 -6.65
N ASP A 417 -6.98 21.54 -6.93
CA ASP A 417 -6.13 22.14 -7.96
C ASP A 417 -5.40 21.03 -8.74
N LEU A 418 -6.00 20.66 -9.87
CA LEU A 418 -5.59 19.52 -10.68
C LEU A 418 -4.98 19.92 -12.03
N LEU A 419 -4.69 21.20 -12.25
CA LEU A 419 -4.12 21.68 -13.51
C LEU A 419 -2.62 21.31 -13.59
N PRO A 420 -2.17 20.57 -14.62
CA PRO A 420 -0.74 20.33 -14.83
C PRO A 420 0.01 21.63 -15.14
N VAL A 421 1.22 21.78 -14.59
CA VAL A 421 2.09 22.94 -14.80
C VAL A 421 3.40 22.47 -15.42
N SER A 422 3.67 22.88 -16.66
CA SER A 422 4.82 22.40 -17.45
C SER A 422 6.17 22.57 -16.72
N ASP A 423 6.41 23.72 -16.09
CA ASP A 423 7.64 24.00 -15.32
C ASP A 423 7.91 22.98 -14.21
N ASP A 424 6.86 22.37 -13.63
CA ASP A 424 7.04 21.38 -12.58
C ASP A 424 7.49 20.03 -13.14
N PHE A 425 6.99 19.65 -14.31
CA PHE A 425 7.49 18.47 -15.05
C PHE A 425 8.92 18.69 -15.56
N ALA A 426 9.26 19.92 -15.95
CA ALA A 426 10.63 20.29 -16.32
C ALA A 426 11.60 20.06 -15.15
N LYS A 427 11.27 20.57 -13.94
CA LYS A 427 12.06 20.33 -12.72
C LYS A 427 12.21 18.84 -12.40
N ILE A 428 11.17 18.04 -12.62
CA ILE A 428 11.22 16.58 -12.43
C ILE A 428 12.26 15.95 -13.35
N GLN A 429 12.16 16.15 -14.68
CA GLN A 429 13.11 15.54 -15.61
C GLN A 429 14.53 16.08 -15.45
N ASP A 430 14.69 17.37 -15.12
CA ASP A 430 16.00 17.98 -14.87
C ASP A 430 16.68 17.32 -13.68
N TYR A 431 15.96 17.19 -12.56
CA TYR A 431 16.54 16.57 -11.37
C TYR A 431 16.84 15.08 -11.58
N MET A 432 15.90 14.33 -12.17
CA MET A 432 16.11 12.90 -12.39
C MET A 432 17.26 12.64 -13.36
N ALA A 433 17.32 13.34 -14.49
CA ALA A 433 18.37 13.15 -15.48
C ALA A 433 19.73 13.63 -14.95
N ASP A 434 19.79 14.86 -14.44
CA ASP A 434 21.07 15.52 -14.17
C ASP A 434 21.67 15.14 -12.81
N ARG A 435 20.82 14.80 -11.82
CA ARG A 435 21.26 14.50 -10.45
C ARG A 435 21.21 13.03 -10.10
N MET A 436 20.28 12.28 -10.69
CA MET A 436 20.07 10.87 -10.37
C MET A 436 20.52 9.94 -11.50
N GLY A 437 20.71 10.45 -12.73
CA GLY A 437 21.02 9.64 -13.91
C GLY A 437 19.87 8.71 -14.29
N LEU A 438 18.62 9.11 -14.01
CA LEU A 438 17.40 8.32 -14.21
C LEU A 438 16.41 9.06 -15.12
N GLY A 439 15.55 8.29 -15.78
CA GLY A 439 14.44 8.81 -16.57
C GLY A 439 14.84 9.37 -17.94
N THR A 440 13.81 9.71 -18.70
CA THR A 440 13.94 10.16 -20.10
C THR A 440 13.42 11.59 -20.23
N ARG A 441 14.19 12.47 -20.89
CA ARG A 441 13.76 13.83 -21.22
C ARG A 441 12.76 13.78 -22.38
N VAL A 442 11.63 14.48 -22.23
CA VAL A 442 10.54 14.45 -23.22
C VAL A 442 10.09 15.86 -23.60
N ASP A 443 9.42 15.96 -24.74
CA ASP A 443 8.76 17.20 -25.16
C ASP A 443 7.46 17.38 -24.37
N LEU A 444 7.51 18.23 -23.35
CA LEU A 444 6.38 18.51 -22.45
C LEU A 444 5.20 19.14 -23.19
N ASN A 445 5.43 19.89 -24.27
CA ASN A 445 4.33 20.49 -25.04
C ASN A 445 3.53 19.43 -25.82
N ARG A 446 4.16 18.31 -26.15
CA ARG A 446 3.49 17.18 -26.80
C ARG A 446 2.86 16.22 -25.80
N LEU A 447 3.50 16.03 -24.64
CA LEU A 447 3.01 15.14 -23.59
C LEU A 447 1.78 15.71 -22.85
N LEU A 448 1.77 17.01 -22.56
CA LEU A 448 0.70 17.64 -21.77
C LEU A 448 -0.42 18.15 -22.69
N ASP A 449 -1.56 17.46 -22.71
CA ASP A 449 -2.77 17.96 -23.40
C ASP A 449 -3.64 18.78 -22.42
N LEU A 450 -3.25 20.05 -22.25
CA LEU A 450 -3.85 20.93 -21.26
C LEU A 450 -5.28 21.37 -21.60
N ARG A 451 -5.75 21.17 -22.84
CA ARG A 451 -7.06 21.67 -23.31
C ARG A 451 -8.22 21.21 -22.42
N PHE A 452 -8.16 19.96 -21.95
CA PHE A 452 -9.19 19.37 -21.10
C PHE A 452 -9.16 19.94 -19.68
N ALA A 453 -7.98 19.95 -19.06
CA ALA A 453 -7.76 20.45 -17.70
C ALA A 453 -8.05 21.95 -17.59
N GLU A 454 -7.54 22.76 -18.53
CA GLU A 454 -7.77 24.20 -18.54
C GLU A 454 -9.26 24.55 -18.60
N LYS A 455 -10.02 23.84 -19.43
CA LYS A 455 -11.46 24.02 -19.52
C LYS A 455 -12.15 23.62 -18.21
N ALA A 456 -11.91 22.41 -17.73
CA ALA A 456 -12.55 21.88 -16.53
C ALA A 456 -12.23 22.69 -15.26
N CYS A 457 -10.96 23.04 -15.04
CA CYS A 457 -10.53 23.82 -13.88
C CYS A 457 -11.07 25.26 -13.93
N ARG A 458 -11.13 25.87 -15.11
CA ARG A 458 -11.73 27.21 -15.29
C ARG A 458 -13.23 27.19 -15.01
N GLU A 459 -13.96 26.25 -15.59
CA GLU A 459 -15.42 26.10 -15.38
C GLU A 459 -15.77 25.80 -13.93
N ALA A 460 -14.93 25.02 -13.25
CA ALA A 460 -15.13 24.74 -11.84
C ALA A 460 -14.84 25.97 -10.95
N GLY A 461 -14.12 26.99 -11.42
CA GLY A 461 -13.66 28.12 -10.61
C GLY A 461 -12.57 27.71 -9.60
N GLY A 462 -11.61 26.89 -10.04
CA GLY A 462 -10.48 26.43 -9.20
C GLY A 462 -9.40 27.49 -9.00
N ILE A 463 -8.59 27.34 -7.94
CA ILE A 463 -7.41 28.17 -7.69
C ILE A 463 -6.20 27.43 -8.25
N ILE A 464 -5.38 28.12 -9.06
CA ILE A 464 -4.09 27.59 -9.50
C ILE A 464 -3.04 27.95 -8.45
N ARG A 465 -2.47 26.93 -7.81
CA ARG A 465 -1.37 27.08 -6.84
C ARG A 465 -0.04 26.83 -7.52
N ARG A 466 0.87 27.79 -7.38
CA ARG A 466 2.25 27.66 -7.83
C ARG A 466 3.00 26.68 -6.90
N SER A 467 3.82 25.82 -7.49
CA SER A 467 4.70 24.97 -6.71
C SER A 467 5.93 25.73 -6.20
N ILE A 468 6.39 25.39 -4.99
CA ILE A 468 7.56 26.01 -4.36
C ILE A 468 8.49 24.89 -3.88
N LEU A 469 9.64 24.73 -4.53
CA LEU A 469 10.69 23.83 -4.08
C LEU A 469 11.59 24.59 -3.09
N HIS A 470 11.59 24.16 -1.83
CA HIS A 470 12.41 24.76 -0.77
C HIS A 470 13.85 24.24 -0.82
N ASP A 471 14.77 24.89 -0.10
CA ASP A 471 16.12 24.37 0.10
C ASP A 471 16.06 23.09 0.93
N ALA A 472 16.13 21.95 0.24
CA ALA A 472 16.02 20.63 0.85
C ALA A 472 17.13 20.35 1.88
N ALA A 473 18.33 20.93 1.72
CA ALA A 473 19.42 20.73 2.65
C ALA A 473 19.21 21.53 3.94
N ALA A 474 18.75 22.78 3.82
CA ALA A 474 18.34 23.57 4.98
C ALA A 474 17.15 22.92 5.71
N PHE A 475 16.15 22.48 4.96
CA PHE A 475 14.99 21.77 5.50
C PHE A 475 15.39 20.51 6.27
N ALA A 476 16.20 19.63 5.68
CA ALA A 476 16.57 18.35 6.30
C ALA A 476 17.29 18.54 7.64
N ARG A 477 18.22 19.51 7.71
CA ARG A 477 18.94 19.84 8.95
C ARG A 477 18.00 20.36 10.03
N GLU A 478 17.04 21.21 9.67
CA GLU A 478 16.11 21.78 10.65
C GLU A 478 15.08 20.75 11.12
N LYS A 479 14.53 19.95 10.19
CA LYS A 479 13.57 18.89 10.50
C LYS A 479 14.15 17.87 11.48
N VAL A 480 15.40 17.44 11.30
CA VAL A 480 16.05 16.49 12.23
C VAL A 480 16.19 17.07 13.63
N LYS A 481 16.59 18.35 13.77
CA LYS A 481 16.65 19.00 15.10
C LYS A 481 15.29 19.00 15.80
N VAL A 482 14.21 19.25 15.06
CA VAL A 482 12.85 19.25 15.60
C VAL A 482 12.46 17.83 16.06
N LEU A 483 12.70 16.82 15.23
CA LEU A 483 12.40 15.41 15.55
C LEU A 483 13.17 14.91 16.77
N GLU A 484 14.42 15.32 16.95
CA GLU A 484 15.29 14.89 18.05
C GLU A 484 15.04 15.66 19.36
N SER A 485 14.55 16.92 19.30
CA SER A 485 14.36 17.77 20.50
C SER A 485 13.00 17.62 21.17
N ARG A 486 11.92 17.39 20.41
CA ARG A 486 10.55 17.39 20.94
C ARG A 486 9.95 15.99 21.11
N GLY A 487 10.63 14.95 20.61
CA GLY A 487 9.96 13.70 20.26
C GLY A 487 8.93 13.94 19.15
N ALA A 488 8.56 12.91 18.40
CA ALA A 488 7.49 13.04 17.41
C ALA A 488 6.14 13.23 18.13
N LEU A 489 5.78 14.45 18.51
CA LEU A 489 4.46 14.86 19.03
C LEU A 489 3.43 14.86 17.88
N SER A 490 3.31 13.74 17.19
CA SER A 490 2.31 13.55 16.15
C SER A 490 1.13 12.76 16.72
N ASN A 491 -0.06 13.36 16.70
CA ASN A 491 -1.31 12.67 17.06
C ASN A 491 -1.63 11.50 16.11
N LYS A 492 -0.87 11.34 15.00
CA LYS A 492 -1.01 10.24 14.04
C LYS A 492 -0.88 8.86 14.72
N ALA A 493 -0.06 8.75 15.77
CA ALA A 493 0.15 7.50 16.51
C ALA A 493 -1.14 6.98 17.20
N ASN A 494 -2.11 7.85 17.45
CA ASN A 494 -3.37 7.49 18.11
C ASN A 494 -4.55 7.33 17.15
N LEU A 495 -4.37 7.52 15.83
CA LEU A 495 -5.47 7.48 14.87
C LEU A 495 -6.13 6.09 14.77
N ASP A 496 -5.37 5.02 14.98
CA ASP A 496 -5.94 3.65 15.04
C ASP A 496 -6.79 3.41 16.29
N ARG A 497 -6.65 4.28 17.30
CA ARG A 497 -7.39 4.26 18.56
C ARG A 497 -8.52 5.28 18.57
N GLU A 498 -8.68 6.11 17.53
CA GLU A 498 -9.84 6.99 17.40
C GLU A 498 -11.08 6.17 16.99
N GLY A 499 -12.20 6.44 17.65
CA GLY A 499 -13.45 5.75 17.33
C GLY A 499 -14.55 5.95 18.36
N GLN A 500 -15.62 5.19 18.18
CA GLN A 500 -16.71 5.11 19.14
C GLN A 500 -16.44 3.97 20.12
N TYR A 501 -16.54 4.25 21.41
CA TYR A 501 -16.27 3.32 22.49
C TYR A 501 -17.53 3.10 23.32
N LEU A 502 -17.83 1.83 23.63
CA LEU A 502 -18.79 1.50 24.68
C LEU A 502 -18.11 1.67 26.04
N ILE A 503 -18.58 2.63 26.82
CA ILE A 503 -18.06 2.92 28.15
C ILE A 503 -18.80 2.09 29.19
N PHE A 504 -18.05 1.42 30.05
CA PHE A 504 -18.57 0.63 31.17
C PHE A 504 -17.70 0.82 32.41
N HIS A 505 -18.24 0.44 33.56
CA HIS A 505 -17.57 0.57 34.85
C HIS A 505 -17.19 -0.80 35.42
N LEU A 506 -16.01 -0.83 36.04
CA LEU A 506 -15.62 -1.84 37.01
C LEU A 506 -15.21 -1.08 38.28
N MET A 507 -15.95 -1.29 39.36
CA MET A 507 -15.85 -0.50 40.58
C MET A 507 -16.00 1.01 40.26
N ASP A 508 -15.03 1.83 40.66
CA ASP A 508 -14.99 3.29 40.45
C ASP A 508 -14.31 3.69 39.12
N GLN A 509 -13.72 2.74 38.39
CA GLN A 509 -12.95 3.03 37.18
C GLN A 509 -13.77 2.81 35.91
N ALA A 510 -13.69 3.77 34.99
CA ALA A 510 -14.29 3.69 33.66
C ALA A 510 -13.34 3.01 32.66
N TYR A 511 -13.89 2.09 31.88
CA TYR A 511 -13.23 1.35 30.80
C TYR A 511 -14.00 1.51 29.49
N GLY A 512 -13.30 1.40 28.37
CA GLY A 512 -13.89 1.48 27.03
C GLY A 512 -13.46 0.32 26.13
N VAL A 513 -14.40 -0.23 25.37
CA VAL A 513 -14.11 -1.16 24.24
C VAL A 513 -14.65 -0.57 22.95
N ASP A 514 -13.95 -0.80 21.83
CA ASP A 514 -14.39 -0.32 20.51
C ASP A 514 -15.80 -0.84 20.22
N VAL A 515 -16.74 0.06 19.87
CA VAL A 515 -18.14 -0.30 19.62
C VAL A 515 -18.28 -1.31 18.49
N LEU A 516 -17.34 -1.30 17.52
CA LEU A 516 -17.34 -2.26 16.41
C LEU A 516 -17.03 -3.70 16.87
N SER A 517 -16.46 -3.86 18.05
CA SER A 517 -16.24 -5.17 18.68
C SER A 517 -17.44 -5.64 19.51
N VAL A 518 -18.48 -4.83 19.70
CA VAL A 518 -19.64 -5.17 20.54
C VAL A 518 -20.77 -5.70 19.68
N LYS A 519 -21.19 -6.95 19.94
CA LYS A 519 -22.35 -7.56 19.27
C LYS A 519 -23.68 -7.15 19.91
N GLU A 520 -23.76 -7.32 21.22
CA GLU A 520 -24.94 -6.97 22.02
C GLU A 520 -24.59 -6.89 23.51
N ILE A 521 -25.43 -6.19 24.28
CA ILE A 521 -25.34 -6.12 25.73
C ILE A 521 -26.55 -6.85 26.28
N VAL A 522 -26.33 -7.82 27.16
CA VAL A 522 -27.40 -8.61 27.77
C VAL A 522 -27.33 -8.50 29.28
N GLY A 523 -28.50 -8.49 29.93
CA GLY A 523 -28.56 -8.57 31.39
C GLY A 523 -27.97 -9.89 31.91
N MET A 524 -27.72 -9.95 33.21
CA MET A 524 -27.26 -11.19 33.84
C MET A 524 -28.22 -12.35 33.55
N MET A 525 -27.66 -13.47 33.13
CA MET A 525 -28.38 -14.70 32.84
C MET A 525 -27.64 -15.88 33.49
N PRO A 526 -28.30 -17.04 33.65
CA PRO A 526 -27.67 -18.20 34.28
C PRO A 526 -26.40 -18.62 33.54
N ILE A 527 -25.24 -18.49 34.21
CA ILE A 527 -23.94 -18.93 33.70
C ILE A 527 -23.73 -20.38 34.15
N ARG A 528 -23.54 -21.29 33.19
CA ARG A 528 -23.21 -22.69 33.49
C ARG A 528 -21.71 -22.82 33.65
N SER A 529 -21.25 -23.19 34.85
CA SER A 529 -19.82 -23.37 35.14
C SER A 529 -19.23 -24.48 34.27
N VAL A 530 -17.98 -24.28 33.84
CA VAL A 530 -17.18 -25.25 33.09
C VAL A 530 -16.01 -25.68 33.99
N PRO A 531 -15.79 -26.99 34.21
CA PRO A 531 -14.64 -27.47 34.99
C PRO A 531 -13.29 -27.07 34.38
N GLU A 532 -12.25 -27.00 35.20
CA GLU A 532 -10.85 -26.79 34.79
C GLU A 532 -10.53 -25.48 34.04
N THR A 533 -11.41 -24.48 34.14
CA THR A 533 -11.18 -23.14 33.59
C THR A 533 -10.48 -22.22 34.59
N PRO A 534 -9.72 -21.21 34.11
CA PRO A 534 -9.18 -20.16 34.98
C PRO A 534 -10.28 -19.49 35.82
N ARG A 535 -9.94 -19.00 37.02
CA ARG A 535 -10.90 -18.39 37.95
C ARG A 535 -11.72 -17.24 37.33
N ALA A 536 -11.13 -16.47 36.41
CA ALA A 536 -11.82 -15.38 35.72
C ALA A 536 -12.93 -15.87 34.77
N VAL A 537 -12.89 -17.12 34.31
CA VAL A 537 -13.94 -17.71 33.46
C VAL A 537 -15.08 -18.20 34.36
N LYS A 538 -16.23 -17.53 34.29
CA LYS A 538 -17.41 -17.92 35.10
C LYS A 538 -18.14 -19.12 34.50
N GLY A 539 -17.95 -19.37 33.20
CA GLY A 539 -18.52 -20.51 32.49
C GLY A 539 -19.03 -20.12 31.11
N VAL A 540 -20.16 -20.70 30.70
CA VAL A 540 -20.82 -20.42 29.42
C VAL A 540 -22.27 -20.00 29.60
N VAL A 541 -22.75 -19.14 28.72
CA VAL A 541 -24.18 -18.79 28.58
C VAL A 541 -24.71 -19.31 27.25
N ASN A 542 -26.02 -19.58 27.20
CA ASN A 542 -26.70 -19.87 25.95
C ASN A 542 -27.44 -18.61 25.48
N LEU A 543 -26.94 -18.00 24.41
CA LEU A 543 -27.53 -16.82 23.81
C LEU A 543 -28.04 -17.18 22.41
N ARG A 544 -29.38 -17.27 22.28
CA ARG A 544 -30.07 -17.59 21.02
C ARG A 544 -29.56 -18.89 20.36
N GLY A 545 -29.33 -19.92 21.18
CA GLY A 545 -28.83 -21.23 20.73
C GLY A 545 -27.31 -21.32 20.57
N LYS A 546 -26.57 -20.21 20.77
CA LYS A 546 -25.11 -20.18 20.72
C LYS A 546 -24.53 -20.26 22.13
N VAL A 547 -23.54 -21.12 22.31
CA VAL A 547 -22.79 -21.24 23.56
C VAL A 547 -21.69 -20.18 23.56
N ILE A 548 -21.76 -19.22 24.47
CA ILE A 548 -20.81 -18.11 24.58
C ILE A 548 -20.07 -18.21 25.91
N PRO A 549 -18.73 -18.34 25.91
CA PRO A 549 -17.93 -18.27 27.14
C PRO A 549 -18.02 -16.90 27.78
N VAL A 550 -18.05 -16.85 29.11
CA VAL A 550 -18.18 -15.61 29.88
C VAL A 550 -17.02 -15.47 30.87
N VAL A 551 -16.34 -14.33 30.79
CA VAL A 551 -15.20 -13.95 31.65
C VAL A 551 -15.61 -12.77 32.53
N ASP A 552 -15.37 -12.85 33.84
CA ASP A 552 -15.54 -11.72 34.76
C ASP A 552 -14.31 -10.82 34.71
N LEU A 553 -14.48 -9.57 34.26
CA LEU A 553 -13.36 -8.66 34.07
C LEU A 553 -12.70 -8.23 35.37
N ARG A 554 -13.42 -8.17 36.49
CA ARG A 554 -12.79 -7.86 37.79
C ARG A 554 -11.78 -8.94 38.13
N LEU A 555 -12.21 -10.20 38.06
CA LEU A 555 -11.33 -11.34 38.30
C LEU A 555 -10.17 -11.40 37.29
N LYS A 556 -10.43 -11.08 36.01
CA LYS A 556 -9.41 -11.04 34.96
C LYS A 556 -8.33 -10.00 35.24
N PHE A 557 -8.72 -8.84 35.78
CA PHE A 557 -7.80 -7.74 36.09
C PHE A 557 -7.21 -7.82 37.50
N GLY A 558 -7.55 -8.86 38.27
CA GLY A 558 -7.08 -9.03 39.65
C GLY A 558 -7.79 -8.11 40.66
N LEU A 559 -8.93 -7.54 40.28
CA LEU A 559 -9.78 -6.72 41.15
C LEU A 559 -10.63 -7.62 42.08
N PRO A 560 -11.10 -7.08 43.23
CA PRO A 560 -11.97 -7.81 44.15
C PRO A 560 -13.25 -8.34 43.50
N GLU A 561 -13.63 -9.56 43.88
CA GLU A 561 -14.91 -10.15 43.48
C GLU A 561 -16.04 -9.54 44.33
N LEU A 562 -17.04 -8.92 43.68
CA LEU A 562 -18.24 -8.41 44.35
C LEU A 562 -19.49 -9.17 43.87
N ALA A 563 -20.54 -9.16 44.68
CA ALA A 563 -21.83 -9.70 44.27
C ALA A 563 -22.38 -8.95 43.04
N TYR A 564 -22.97 -9.69 42.11
CA TYR A 564 -23.66 -9.10 40.98
C TYR A 564 -24.95 -8.42 41.43
N HIS A 565 -25.26 -7.28 40.85
CA HIS A 565 -26.46 -6.50 41.11
C HIS A 565 -27.29 -6.34 39.83
N ASP A 566 -28.43 -5.67 39.94
CA ASP A 566 -29.38 -5.41 38.85
C ASP A 566 -28.78 -4.69 37.62
N ARG A 567 -27.79 -3.82 37.84
CA ARG A 567 -27.06 -3.13 36.76
C ARG A 567 -25.91 -3.95 36.15
N THR A 568 -25.48 -5.05 36.78
CA THR A 568 -24.44 -5.92 36.23
C THR A 568 -24.93 -6.54 34.92
N CYS A 569 -24.08 -6.60 33.91
CA CYS A 569 -24.44 -7.14 32.60
C CYS A 569 -23.29 -7.86 31.92
N ILE A 570 -23.61 -8.60 30.87
CA ILE A 570 -22.65 -9.31 30.02
C ILE A 570 -22.58 -8.57 28.69
N VAL A 571 -21.41 -8.02 28.35
CA VAL A 571 -21.16 -7.45 27.02
C VAL A 571 -20.63 -8.56 26.12
N ILE A 572 -21.32 -8.84 25.02
CA ILE A 572 -20.92 -9.85 24.05
C ILE A 572 -20.00 -9.19 23.03
N LEU A 573 -18.74 -9.61 23.03
CA LEU A 573 -17.70 -9.13 22.13
C LEU A 573 -17.49 -10.09 20.97
N GLU A 574 -17.16 -9.54 19.81
CA GLU A 574 -16.71 -10.25 18.63
C GLU A 574 -15.22 -10.04 18.42
N THR A 575 -14.50 -11.15 18.24
CA THR A 575 -13.08 -11.14 17.90
C THR A 575 -12.85 -11.97 16.64
N PRO A 576 -12.34 -11.36 15.55
CA PRO A 576 -11.87 -12.10 14.40
C PRO A 576 -10.66 -12.97 14.79
N GLN A 577 -10.72 -14.26 14.47
CA GLN A 577 -9.58 -15.17 14.36
C GLN A 577 -9.43 -15.60 12.89
N ALA A 578 -8.27 -16.14 12.52
CA ALA A 578 -7.83 -16.38 11.14
C ALA A 578 -8.87 -17.05 10.22
N ASP A 579 -9.79 -17.85 10.74
CA ASP A 579 -10.80 -18.62 10.01
C ASP A 579 -12.24 -18.48 10.56
N ARG A 580 -12.46 -17.71 11.64
CA ARG A 580 -13.78 -17.61 12.30
C ARG A 580 -13.94 -16.35 13.16
N ILE A 581 -15.18 -15.97 13.43
CA ILE A 581 -15.52 -14.94 14.41
C ILE A 581 -15.82 -15.62 15.75
N LEU A 582 -15.04 -15.30 16.77
CA LEU A 582 -15.28 -15.75 18.13
C LEU A 582 -16.20 -14.79 18.87
N HIS A 583 -17.22 -15.33 19.53
CA HIS A 583 -18.07 -14.57 20.44
C HIS A 583 -17.65 -14.86 21.88
N MET A 584 -17.37 -13.81 22.65
CA MET A 584 -16.96 -13.90 24.06
C MET A 584 -17.76 -12.91 24.90
N GLY A 585 -18.28 -13.33 26.04
CA GLY A 585 -18.95 -12.47 27.00
C GLY A 585 -17.98 -11.94 28.04
N ILE A 586 -18.07 -10.64 28.36
CA ILE A 586 -17.40 -10.04 29.51
C ILE A 586 -18.43 -9.57 30.53
N VAL A 587 -18.27 -9.93 31.80
CA VAL A 587 -19.10 -9.40 32.89
C VAL A 587 -18.53 -8.06 33.33
N VAL A 588 -19.39 -7.05 33.38
CA VAL A 588 -19.07 -5.68 33.81
C VAL A 588 -20.11 -5.18 34.81
N ASP A 589 -19.73 -4.25 35.70
CA ASP A 589 -20.61 -3.80 36.78
C ASP A 589 -21.79 -2.97 36.25
N SER A 590 -21.54 -2.13 35.25
CA SER A 590 -22.59 -1.48 34.47
C SER A 590 -22.05 -0.91 33.17
N VAL A 591 -22.89 -0.86 32.14
CA VAL A 591 -22.64 -0.07 30.92
C VAL A 591 -23.20 1.34 31.13
N SER A 592 -22.48 2.34 30.64
CA SER A 592 -22.82 3.77 30.76
C SER A 592 -23.42 4.32 29.46
N HIS A 593 -22.60 4.58 28.45
CA HIS A 593 -23.00 5.16 27.17
C HIS A 593 -21.97 4.84 26.07
N VAL A 594 -22.28 5.24 24.84
CA VAL A 594 -21.30 5.23 23.73
C VAL A 594 -20.69 6.62 23.62
N GLU A 595 -19.37 6.68 23.63
CA GLU A 595 -18.60 7.93 23.58
C GLU A 595 -17.69 7.96 22.34
N ASN A 596 -17.59 9.11 21.69
CA ASN A 596 -16.70 9.31 20.54
C ASN A 596 -15.37 9.89 21.03
N ILE A 597 -14.31 9.07 21.00
CA ILE A 597 -13.00 9.43 21.53
C ILE A 597 -12.07 9.76 20.37
N LYS A 598 -11.51 10.98 20.37
CA LYS A 598 -10.60 11.49 19.34
C LYS A 598 -9.15 11.14 19.63
N ALA A 599 -8.34 11.00 18.59
CA ALA A 599 -6.91 10.66 18.72
C ALA A 599 -6.13 11.61 19.66
N GLY A 600 -6.49 12.91 19.66
CA GLY A 600 -5.88 13.92 20.52
C GLY A 600 -6.28 13.84 22.00
N GLN A 601 -7.33 13.07 22.34
CA GLN A 601 -7.75 12.80 23.72
C GLN A 601 -7.07 11.55 24.29
N ILE A 602 -6.32 10.81 23.46
CA ILE A 602 -5.72 9.53 23.83
C ILE A 602 -4.26 9.73 24.19
N GLU A 603 -3.86 9.22 25.34
CA GLU A 603 -2.49 9.16 25.79
C GLU A 603 -2.02 7.71 25.91
N ASP A 604 -0.70 7.52 25.80
CA ASP A 604 -0.08 6.24 26.10
C ASP A 604 -0.16 5.94 27.61
N VAL A 605 -0.05 4.64 27.89
CA VAL A 605 -0.31 4.07 29.20
C VAL A 605 0.90 4.31 30.13
N PRO A 606 0.72 4.92 31.33
CA PRO A 606 1.77 5.08 32.34
C PRO A 606 2.29 3.72 32.80
N ALA A 607 3.56 3.66 33.25
CA ALA A 607 4.19 2.41 33.65
C ALA A 607 3.58 1.75 34.91
N TYR A 608 2.65 2.41 35.62
CA TYR A 608 2.05 1.92 36.87
C TYR A 608 0.65 2.52 37.15
N GLY A 609 -0.17 1.80 37.93
CA GLY A 609 -1.33 2.37 38.64
C GLY A 609 -2.69 2.32 37.93
N LEU A 610 -2.96 1.34 37.07
CA LEU A 610 -4.08 1.41 36.10
C LEU A 610 -5.24 0.43 36.36
N GLY A 611 -5.19 -0.39 37.41
CA GLY A 611 -6.29 -1.31 37.71
C GLY A 611 -6.53 -2.46 36.70
N ALA A 612 -5.79 -2.50 35.58
CA ALA A 612 -5.76 -3.61 34.63
C ALA A 612 -4.31 -3.89 34.16
N PRO A 613 -3.96 -5.14 33.81
CA PRO A 613 -2.67 -5.48 33.21
C PRO A 613 -2.41 -4.69 31.91
N LEU A 614 -1.19 -4.14 31.78
CA LEU A 614 -0.77 -3.31 30.63
C LEU A 614 -0.99 -3.99 29.27
N GLU A 615 -0.93 -5.32 29.22
CA GLU A 615 -1.13 -6.10 28.00
C GLU A 615 -2.54 -5.99 27.41
N TYR A 616 -3.55 -5.63 28.21
CA TYR A 616 -4.94 -5.48 27.78
C TYR A 616 -5.32 -4.05 27.43
N ILE A 617 -4.44 -3.08 27.68
CA ILE A 617 -4.76 -1.66 27.52
C ILE A 617 -4.30 -1.18 26.14
N ALA A 618 -5.22 -0.60 25.38
CA ALA A 618 -4.97 0.07 24.11
C ALA A 618 -4.51 1.52 24.28
N GLY A 619 -4.95 2.20 25.36
CA GLY A 619 -4.57 3.58 25.69
C GLY A 619 -5.42 4.14 26.83
N MET A 620 -5.21 5.40 27.18
CA MET A 620 -6.07 6.14 28.11
C MET A 620 -6.70 7.33 27.42
N ALA A 621 -8.01 7.52 27.57
CA ALA A 621 -8.69 8.72 27.08
C ALA A 621 -8.93 9.70 28.23
N LYS A 622 -8.55 10.96 28.02
CA LYS A 622 -8.87 12.08 28.92
C LYS A 622 -9.91 12.97 28.25
N ASP A 623 -11.02 13.18 28.93
CA ASP A 623 -11.95 14.28 28.66
C ASP A 623 -12.33 14.91 30.01
N GLY A 624 -12.80 16.16 30.01
CA GLY A 624 -12.92 17.06 31.18
C GLY A 624 -13.56 16.48 32.47
N ASP A 625 -14.25 15.34 32.38
CA ASP A 625 -14.92 14.64 33.49
C ASP A 625 -14.18 13.40 34.05
N GLY A 626 -13.04 12.96 33.50
CA GLY A 626 -12.25 11.85 34.07
C GLY A 626 -11.43 11.00 33.08
N VAL A 627 -10.64 10.05 33.60
CA VAL A 627 -9.79 9.16 32.79
C VAL A 627 -10.51 7.85 32.50
N ARG A 628 -10.56 7.45 31.21
CA ARG A 628 -11.08 6.14 30.78
C ARG A 628 -9.96 5.26 30.26
N ILE A 629 -9.98 3.99 30.61
CA ILE A 629 -8.99 3.01 30.14
C ILE A 629 -9.55 2.28 28.92
N LEU A 630 -8.93 2.48 27.77
CA LEU A 630 -9.35 1.83 26.52
C LEU A 630 -8.73 0.44 26.45
N LEU A 631 -9.54 -0.58 26.22
CA LEU A 631 -9.11 -1.98 26.19
C LEU A 631 -8.88 -2.48 24.76
N ASN A 632 -7.84 -3.30 24.59
CA ASN A 632 -7.57 -4.04 23.37
C ASN A 632 -8.28 -5.40 23.42
N VAL A 633 -9.43 -5.49 22.75
CA VAL A 633 -10.27 -6.69 22.74
C VAL A 633 -9.55 -7.91 22.16
N HIS A 634 -8.63 -7.73 21.20
CA HIS A 634 -7.85 -8.83 20.61
C HIS A 634 -6.84 -9.45 21.60
N ARG A 635 -6.46 -8.72 22.65
CA ARG A 635 -5.53 -9.20 23.69
C ARG A 635 -6.22 -9.61 24.97
N LEU A 636 -7.52 -9.34 25.09
CA LEU A 636 -8.28 -9.55 26.32
C LEU A 636 -8.46 -11.04 26.68
N PHE A 637 -8.47 -11.91 25.66
CA PHE A 637 -8.70 -13.34 25.82
C PHE A 637 -7.45 -14.15 25.50
N SER A 638 -7.04 -15.02 26.42
CA SER A 638 -5.99 -16.01 26.22
C SER A 638 -6.45 -17.13 25.27
N ARG A 639 -5.50 -17.87 24.69
CA ARG A 639 -5.81 -19.04 23.84
C ARG A 639 -6.72 -20.06 24.53
N LYS A 640 -6.53 -20.30 25.84
CA LYS A 640 -7.34 -21.25 26.63
C LYS A 640 -8.77 -20.74 26.81
N GLU A 641 -8.96 -19.45 27.04
CA GLU A 641 -10.30 -18.84 27.12
C GLU A 641 -11.01 -18.86 25.77
N ALA A 642 -10.28 -18.52 24.70
CA ALA A 642 -10.80 -18.54 23.33
C ALA A 642 -11.16 -19.96 22.84
N SER A 643 -10.45 -21.00 23.30
CA SER A 643 -10.77 -22.38 22.92
C SER A 643 -12.14 -22.87 23.40
N LEU A 644 -12.72 -22.24 24.43
CA LEU A 644 -14.05 -22.59 24.95
C LEU A 644 -15.18 -22.16 24.00
N ALA A 645 -14.92 -21.20 23.12
CA ALA A 645 -15.86 -20.79 22.07
C ALA A 645 -15.82 -21.74 20.85
N GLY A 646 -14.83 -22.63 20.76
CA GLY A 646 -14.73 -23.67 19.75
C GLY A 646 -15.40 -24.96 20.21
N GLY A 647 -16.59 -25.26 19.70
CA GLY A 647 -17.21 -26.57 19.89
C GLY A 647 -16.36 -27.68 19.23
N LYS A 648 -16.11 -28.77 19.98
CA LYS A 648 -15.68 -30.15 19.63
C LYS A 648 -14.81 -30.52 18.39
N ASP A 649 -14.35 -29.61 17.54
CA ASP A 649 -13.49 -29.96 16.38
C ASP A 649 -11.98 -29.88 16.68
N ALA A 650 -11.57 -29.40 17.86
CA ALA A 650 -10.16 -29.21 18.22
C ALA A 650 -9.43 -30.47 18.74
N GLN A 651 -10.01 -31.67 18.62
CA GLN A 651 -9.44 -32.92 19.14
C GLN A 651 -8.91 -33.88 18.06
N ARG A 652 -8.83 -33.46 16.78
CA ARG A 652 -8.31 -34.31 15.69
C ARG A 652 -6.85 -34.12 15.28
N ASP A 653 -6.18 -33.05 15.73
CA ASP A 653 -4.79 -32.77 15.30
C ASP A 653 -3.74 -33.09 16.39
N ALA A 654 -4.08 -33.98 17.33
CA ALA A 654 -3.12 -34.56 18.26
C ALA A 654 -3.36 -36.08 18.39
N ALA A 655 -3.14 -36.79 17.29
CA ALA A 655 -2.91 -38.23 17.26
C ALA A 655 -1.93 -38.57 16.12
#